data_AF-A0A8J2I0B0-F1
#
_entry.id   AF-A0A8J2I0B0-F1
#
_cell.length_a   1.000
_cell.length_b   1.000
_cell.length_c   1.000
_cell.angle_alpha   90.00
_cell.angle_beta   90.00
_cell.angle_gamma   90.00
#
_symmetry.space_group_name_H-M   'P 1'
#
loop_
_entity.id
_entity.type
_entity.pdbx_description
1 polymer ?
#
loop_
_entity_poly.entity_id
_entity_poly.type
_entity_poly.pdbx_seq_one_letter_code
_entity_poly.pdbx_strand_id
1 'polypeptide(L)'
;MGLPEKIETRLFINGEFVESSNGKTFDIINPATLKLVAKVHEASEQDTDNAVAAAKAAFPAWSELTPDKRGQYMKKLASLIRENNDELAALEASSMGRPVGEFLDAYASATKWDRYAEAGYSVQGTTGVQTPGFVNMTFRQPYGVVAGIIPWNVPLLFLANKLAPALIVGNTVVLKSSEKAPLTSAKLATLVQQAGFPPGVINIITGFGNVSGSILSHHMDVRGLSFTGSSRTGRLIQAAAAKSNLKQVFLELGGKSPAVIFEDADLEKAVKETAHSIQWNSGQVCMANSRIYVQDTIADKYIELFKQNFENEVKMGDTLEQGVNHGPQADEMQHKTVLQYLESGKQSGGELITGGGAPSDREGYYIQPTIFKNTPEDAKIMKEEIFGPVVSINVFESEDEVLAKANATEYGLYASVYTKNIDRAMRFAKGLEAGTVGVNCTSPGRQYPFDSTVRGAYADMTIQHLVTGADMPFGGYKSSGSGREEEEYQCSMRILEHFFPGHELNLQSLRTIAKAIKEGTFNAEPVQHTEGLFSSDQASPEDAESVDDGEEQDVNELHEPLGCMMKDSRGKFRYVGAHSEIPFNAAVATLGMQRKDPSIIPGPKVGSYPPTLPVASPSTDPGIEESYYLPGRELCDIYISRFLEDVHSTHWLYPVESLLRRVDSTYSESAPRSSSSWMCCLYTMFAIGAANYVGTNGNSPPPDWPAALDLKTSEDYITLAKQLIPAVYDEADIDSIRAMAMMSIAMENLCSRVSAYLYMGASVQMAFSLGLHRDQLAESGNAMEREQNRRIWWTLFQLDQDISSRGGSPTVVDERFTKVTTPMPSEQILYPGLHTPLSWMATSVSLCRLKREIIQSVYMERSVNSISFSTVSNSLLLLQKWYRQMPPHLKHDVPSPPTHRRAVAVLHLHYWSTTILLTRPFLLYLVIKHGTLASSKRIWFERMGKMCIDAAQKSTAILEQMAIDGTLSSLTAFDSTCILRVIMIFILAYAHTRTPRYSAHIEKLVELSRGMEQIGFTKMVAEETPIRLADLGITGQGQQSNGNGDSGPVHLDDQMIAQLWGNWDPNFMTPLQTQQSLDLTFDDSGAYDINSELLAFTNLDDSIIIDPSHAYSHYGMH
;
A
#
# COMPACT_ATOMS: atom_id res chain seq x y z
N MET A 1 27.90 -36.94 -24.56
CA MET A 1 26.70 -36.99 -25.44
C MET A 1 27.12 -36.59 -26.85
N GLY A 2 26.20 -36.34 -27.79
CA GLY A 2 26.56 -35.96 -29.16
C GLY A 2 25.42 -35.20 -29.86
N LEU A 3 25.78 -34.34 -30.80
CA LEU A 3 24.82 -33.58 -31.61
C LEU A 3 24.03 -34.51 -32.55
N PRO A 4 22.75 -34.18 -32.86
CA PRO A 4 21.98 -34.90 -33.87
C PRO A 4 22.56 -34.66 -35.28
N GLU A 5 22.40 -35.63 -36.19
CA GLU A 5 22.85 -35.54 -37.59
C GLU A 5 22.25 -34.33 -38.33
N LYS A 6 21.07 -33.89 -37.90
CA LYS A 6 20.36 -32.70 -38.41
C LYS A 6 19.89 -31.87 -37.24
N ILE A 7 20.35 -30.62 -37.21
CA ILE A 7 19.92 -29.58 -36.28
C ILE A 7 18.83 -28.76 -36.98
N GLU A 8 17.71 -28.49 -36.31
CA GLU A 8 16.71 -27.55 -36.83
C GLU A 8 17.16 -26.11 -36.58
N THR A 9 17.02 -25.26 -37.60
CA THR A 9 17.58 -23.90 -37.63
C THR A 9 16.64 -22.85 -38.22
N ARG A 10 15.43 -23.27 -38.64
CA ARG A 10 14.37 -22.43 -39.21
C ARG A 10 13.48 -21.80 -38.14
N LEU A 11 12.73 -20.80 -38.55
CA LEU A 11 11.71 -20.14 -37.72
C LEU A 11 10.48 -21.05 -37.62
N PHE A 12 9.86 -21.13 -36.44
CA PHE A 12 8.59 -21.85 -36.26
C PHE A 12 7.44 -20.85 -36.20
N ILE A 13 6.69 -20.74 -37.29
CA ILE A 13 5.63 -19.74 -37.47
C ILE A 13 4.37 -20.46 -37.94
N ASN A 14 3.24 -20.19 -37.29
CA ASN A 14 1.94 -20.78 -37.62
C ASN A 14 1.95 -22.33 -37.71
N GLY A 15 2.74 -23.00 -36.85
CA GLY A 15 2.86 -24.47 -36.85
C GLY A 15 3.83 -25.06 -37.87
N GLU A 16 4.47 -24.24 -38.71
CA GLU A 16 5.37 -24.65 -39.80
C GLU A 16 6.79 -24.14 -39.62
N PHE A 17 7.76 -24.84 -40.23
CA PHE A 17 9.19 -24.48 -40.19
C PHE A 17 9.62 -23.74 -41.46
N VAL A 18 9.80 -22.42 -41.33
CA VAL A 18 10.05 -21.50 -42.44
C VAL A 18 11.44 -20.87 -42.40
N GLU A 19 12.05 -20.71 -43.57
CA GLU A 19 13.25 -19.90 -43.74
C GLU A 19 12.92 -18.40 -43.53
N SER A 20 13.93 -17.60 -43.17
CA SER A 20 13.78 -16.13 -43.09
C SER A 20 13.30 -15.55 -44.42
N SER A 21 12.27 -14.71 -44.42
CA SER A 21 11.70 -14.14 -45.64
C SER A 21 12.63 -13.20 -46.43
N ASN A 22 13.73 -12.76 -45.82
CA ASN A 22 14.81 -12.03 -46.52
C ASN A 22 16.07 -12.88 -46.77
N GLY A 23 16.03 -14.18 -46.49
CA GLY A 23 17.10 -15.14 -46.72
C GLY A 23 18.30 -15.04 -45.77
N LYS A 24 18.26 -14.20 -44.73
CA LYS A 24 19.38 -14.05 -43.80
C LYS A 24 19.55 -15.25 -42.87
N THR A 25 20.82 -15.50 -42.53
CA THR A 25 21.26 -16.43 -41.48
C THR A 25 22.43 -15.87 -40.70
N PHE A 26 22.56 -16.25 -39.43
CA PHE A 26 23.75 -16.03 -38.60
C PHE A 26 24.39 -17.37 -38.19
N ASP A 27 25.68 -17.34 -37.85
CA ASP A 27 26.49 -18.53 -37.58
C ASP A 27 26.59 -18.78 -36.07
N ILE A 28 26.27 -20.00 -35.63
CA ILE A 28 26.53 -20.47 -34.26
C ILE A 28 27.91 -21.11 -34.22
N ILE A 29 28.82 -20.51 -33.46
CA ILE A 29 30.18 -20.99 -33.23
C ILE A 29 30.25 -21.60 -31.83
N ASN A 30 30.67 -22.86 -31.71
CA ASN A 30 30.86 -23.52 -30.43
C ASN A 30 31.97 -22.79 -29.63
N PRO A 31 31.69 -22.24 -28.45
CA PRO A 31 32.64 -21.38 -27.73
C PRO A 31 33.81 -22.12 -27.07
N ALA A 32 33.75 -23.46 -26.97
CA ALA A 32 34.84 -24.29 -26.44
C ALA A 32 35.85 -24.67 -27.53
N THR A 33 35.41 -24.82 -28.78
CA THR A 33 36.20 -25.37 -29.89
C THR A 33 36.38 -24.42 -31.07
N LEU A 34 35.74 -23.25 -31.03
CA LEU A 34 35.75 -22.19 -32.05
C LEU A 34 35.30 -22.64 -33.46
N LYS A 35 34.52 -23.73 -33.54
CA LYS A 35 34.02 -24.32 -34.79
C LYS A 35 32.55 -23.97 -35.05
N LEU A 36 32.20 -23.82 -36.32
CA LEU A 36 30.81 -23.66 -36.77
C LEU A 36 29.99 -24.91 -36.42
N VAL A 37 28.85 -24.72 -35.74
CA VAL A 37 27.87 -25.76 -35.40
C VAL A 37 26.72 -25.74 -36.40
N ALA A 38 26.14 -24.56 -36.63
CA ALA A 38 24.92 -24.40 -37.42
C ALA A 38 24.83 -22.99 -38.02
N LYS A 39 24.04 -22.85 -39.08
CA LYS A 39 23.57 -21.56 -39.61
C LYS A 39 22.09 -21.42 -39.32
N VAL A 40 21.72 -20.37 -38.59
CA VAL A 40 20.37 -20.15 -38.03
C VAL A 40 19.71 -18.97 -38.71
N HIS A 41 18.43 -19.10 -39.08
CA HIS A 41 17.72 -18.04 -39.79
C HIS A 41 17.48 -16.81 -38.91
N GLU A 42 17.68 -15.61 -39.47
CA GLU A 42 17.41 -14.34 -38.80
C GLU A 42 15.98 -13.89 -39.11
N ALA A 43 15.10 -13.88 -38.11
CA ALA A 43 13.76 -13.33 -38.24
C ALA A 43 13.82 -11.82 -38.51
N SER A 44 13.30 -11.43 -39.67
CA SER A 44 13.10 -10.04 -40.06
C SER A 44 11.88 -9.43 -39.37
N GLU A 45 11.66 -8.14 -39.62
CA GLU A 45 10.41 -7.44 -39.31
C GLU A 45 9.20 -8.18 -39.89
N GLN A 46 9.24 -8.55 -41.17
CA GLN A 46 8.15 -9.28 -41.84
C GLN A 46 7.89 -10.66 -41.21
N ASP A 47 8.94 -11.39 -40.79
CA ASP A 47 8.77 -12.68 -40.11
C ASP A 47 8.19 -12.52 -38.70
N THR A 48 8.55 -11.43 -38.02
CA THR A 48 8.03 -11.08 -36.69
C THR A 48 6.55 -10.72 -36.78
N ASP A 49 6.16 -9.89 -37.75
CA ASP A 49 4.78 -9.51 -38.01
C ASP A 49 3.93 -10.73 -38.44
N ASN A 50 4.49 -11.63 -39.26
CA ASN A 50 3.84 -12.90 -39.61
C ASN A 50 3.57 -13.77 -38.39
N ALA A 51 4.51 -13.85 -37.44
CA ALA A 51 4.34 -14.58 -36.19
C ALA A 51 3.26 -13.95 -35.28
N VAL A 52 3.23 -12.61 -35.17
CA VAL A 52 2.18 -11.92 -34.40
C VAL A 52 0.80 -12.06 -35.07
N ALA A 53 0.73 -12.01 -36.40
CA ALA A 53 -0.49 -12.25 -37.15
C ALA A 53 -1.03 -13.69 -36.95
N ALA A 54 -0.15 -14.69 -36.96
CA ALA A 54 -0.50 -16.08 -36.66
C ALA A 54 -1.03 -16.25 -35.23
N ALA A 55 -0.33 -15.67 -34.23
CA ALA A 55 -0.79 -15.66 -32.85
C ALA A 55 -2.16 -14.99 -32.67
N LYS A 56 -2.39 -13.87 -33.36
CA LYS A 56 -3.66 -13.12 -33.35
C LYS A 56 -4.81 -13.90 -34.01
N ALA A 57 -4.53 -14.65 -35.07
CA ALA A 57 -5.50 -15.54 -35.71
C ALA A 57 -5.86 -16.77 -34.84
N ALA A 58 -4.88 -17.33 -34.12
CA ALA A 58 -5.09 -18.50 -33.26
C ALA A 58 -5.79 -18.17 -31.92
N PHE A 59 -5.66 -16.93 -31.43
CA PHE A 59 -6.10 -16.52 -30.09
C PHE A 59 -7.57 -16.85 -29.75
N PRO A 60 -8.59 -16.54 -30.59
CA PRO A 60 -9.99 -16.80 -30.23
C PRO A 60 -10.23 -18.28 -29.89
N ALA A 61 -9.89 -19.19 -30.80
CA ALA A 61 -10.10 -20.62 -30.61
C ALA A 61 -9.27 -21.23 -29.46
N TRP A 62 -8.10 -20.67 -29.15
CA TRP A 62 -7.28 -21.14 -28.02
C TRP A 62 -7.80 -20.64 -26.66
N SER A 63 -8.27 -19.39 -26.59
CA SER A 63 -8.83 -18.79 -25.39
C SER A 63 -10.16 -19.43 -24.97
N GLU A 64 -10.99 -19.86 -25.93
CA GLU A 64 -12.25 -20.57 -25.70
C GLU A 64 -12.09 -21.99 -25.11
N LEU A 65 -10.89 -22.58 -25.14
CA LEU A 65 -10.63 -23.87 -24.50
C LEU A 65 -10.74 -23.76 -22.96
N THR A 66 -11.16 -24.84 -22.32
CA THR A 66 -11.08 -24.98 -20.85
C THR A 66 -9.64 -25.31 -20.41
N PRO A 67 -9.24 -24.97 -19.17
CA PRO A 67 -7.88 -25.21 -18.67
C PRO A 67 -7.41 -26.66 -18.83
N ASP A 68 -8.27 -27.66 -18.57
CA ASP A 68 -7.94 -29.08 -18.74
C ASP A 68 -7.54 -29.44 -20.19
N LYS A 69 -8.13 -28.77 -21.19
CA LYS A 69 -7.81 -28.99 -22.62
C LYS A 69 -6.49 -28.33 -23.00
N ARG A 70 -6.18 -27.15 -22.44
CA ARG A 70 -4.86 -26.52 -22.64
C ARG A 70 -3.75 -27.28 -21.94
N GLY A 71 -3.99 -27.74 -20.70
CA GLY A 71 -3.05 -28.54 -19.92
C GLY A 71 -2.65 -29.88 -20.57
N GLN A 72 -3.55 -30.51 -21.33
CA GLN A 72 -3.22 -31.75 -22.08
C GLN A 72 -2.07 -31.58 -23.08
N TYR A 73 -1.99 -30.45 -23.79
CA TYR A 73 -0.86 -30.16 -24.67
C TYR A 73 0.43 -29.90 -23.90
N MET A 74 0.32 -29.24 -22.73
CA MET A 74 1.45 -28.94 -21.85
C MET A 74 2.08 -30.19 -21.23
N LYS A 75 1.28 -31.09 -20.66
CA LYS A 75 1.79 -32.36 -20.08
C LYS A 75 2.43 -33.25 -21.13
N LYS A 76 1.88 -33.28 -22.35
CA LYS A 76 2.49 -33.99 -23.47
C LYS A 76 3.82 -33.35 -23.90
N LEU A 77 3.91 -32.02 -23.90
CA LEU A 77 5.18 -31.32 -24.13
C LEU A 77 6.19 -31.59 -23.01
N ALA A 78 5.77 -31.61 -21.74
CA ALA A 78 6.62 -31.94 -20.60
C ALA A 78 7.22 -33.36 -20.69
N SER A 79 6.43 -34.34 -21.12
CA SER A 79 6.92 -35.70 -21.43
C SER A 79 7.98 -35.65 -22.53
N LEU A 80 7.66 -35.03 -23.68
CA LEU A 80 8.57 -34.91 -24.82
C LEU A 80 9.87 -34.17 -24.47
N ILE A 81 9.84 -33.16 -23.59
CA ILE A 81 11.05 -32.48 -23.10
C ILE A 81 11.92 -33.45 -22.30
N ARG A 82 11.37 -34.16 -21.29
CA ARG A 82 12.12 -35.16 -20.50
C ARG A 82 12.70 -36.26 -21.42
N GLU A 83 11.94 -36.73 -22.39
CA GLU A 83 12.35 -37.74 -23.39
C GLU A 83 13.50 -37.27 -24.31
N ASN A 84 13.71 -35.97 -24.46
CA ASN A 84 14.73 -35.38 -25.34
C ASN A 84 15.90 -34.71 -24.58
N ASN A 85 16.02 -34.94 -23.26
CA ASN A 85 17.04 -34.34 -22.38
C ASN A 85 18.45 -34.28 -23.00
N ASP A 86 18.97 -35.43 -23.43
CA ASP A 86 20.36 -35.58 -23.89
C ASP A 86 20.66 -34.79 -25.18
N GLU A 87 19.65 -34.60 -26.04
CA GLU A 87 19.77 -33.80 -27.26
C GLU A 87 19.69 -32.32 -26.95
N LEU A 88 18.77 -31.91 -26.05
CA LEU A 88 18.66 -30.53 -25.56
C LEU A 88 19.97 -30.10 -24.86
N ALA A 89 20.54 -30.98 -24.04
CA ALA A 89 21.84 -30.81 -23.38
C ALA A 89 22.97 -30.61 -24.41
N ALA A 90 23.07 -31.50 -25.41
CA ALA A 90 24.09 -31.41 -26.45
C ALA A 90 23.97 -30.14 -27.31
N LEU A 91 22.76 -29.63 -27.51
CA LEU A 91 22.50 -28.38 -28.24
C LEU A 91 22.90 -27.14 -27.43
N GLU A 92 22.66 -27.06 -26.12
CA GLU A 92 23.16 -25.96 -25.28
C GLU A 92 24.69 -26.01 -25.12
N ALA A 93 25.24 -27.20 -24.85
CA ALA A 93 26.67 -27.45 -24.77
C ALA A 93 27.42 -27.06 -26.05
N SER A 94 26.76 -27.16 -27.20
CA SER A 94 27.31 -26.75 -28.49
C SER A 94 27.04 -25.30 -28.87
N SER A 95 25.93 -24.71 -28.42
CA SER A 95 25.58 -23.31 -28.74
C SER A 95 26.32 -22.31 -27.87
N MET A 96 26.26 -22.49 -26.55
CA MET A 96 26.78 -21.54 -25.56
C MET A 96 27.87 -22.14 -24.65
N GLY A 97 28.16 -23.43 -24.76
CA GLY A 97 29.24 -24.08 -24.00
C GLY A 97 28.85 -24.58 -22.61
N ARG A 98 27.56 -24.63 -22.27
CA ARG A 98 27.09 -25.15 -20.97
C ARG A 98 27.36 -26.66 -20.86
N PRO A 99 28.12 -27.16 -19.86
CA PRO A 99 28.47 -28.58 -19.80
C PRO A 99 27.27 -29.50 -19.54
N VAL A 100 27.21 -30.63 -20.26
CA VAL A 100 26.15 -31.65 -20.09
C VAL A 100 26.19 -32.38 -18.75
N GLY A 101 27.25 -32.23 -17.95
CA GLY A 101 27.35 -32.79 -16.60
C GLY A 101 26.47 -32.08 -15.57
N GLU A 102 26.08 -30.82 -15.82
CA GLU A 102 25.20 -30.01 -14.96
C GLU A 102 23.95 -29.52 -15.72
N PHE A 103 23.51 -30.28 -16.72
CA PHE A 103 22.31 -29.99 -17.48
C PHE A 103 21.07 -30.65 -16.83
N LEU A 104 20.22 -29.82 -16.23
CA LEU A 104 18.94 -30.20 -15.61
C LEU A 104 17.71 -29.51 -16.25
N ASP A 105 17.93 -28.63 -17.23
CA ASP A 105 16.90 -27.72 -17.75
C ASP A 105 15.72 -28.44 -18.38
N ALA A 106 15.92 -29.61 -19.00
CA ALA A 106 14.80 -30.37 -19.56
C ALA A 106 13.81 -30.77 -18.46
N TYR A 107 14.30 -31.28 -17.33
CA TYR A 107 13.47 -31.63 -16.19
C TYR A 107 12.86 -30.40 -15.51
N ALA A 108 13.65 -29.35 -15.22
CA ALA A 108 13.13 -28.13 -14.62
C ALA A 108 12.06 -27.45 -15.50
N SER A 109 12.30 -27.34 -16.81
CA SER A 109 11.36 -26.83 -17.81
C SER A 109 10.08 -27.67 -17.84
N ALA A 110 10.21 -29.01 -17.91
CA ALA A 110 9.07 -29.93 -17.90
C ALA A 110 8.24 -29.81 -16.61
N THR A 111 8.86 -29.66 -15.45
CA THR A 111 8.18 -29.44 -14.17
C THR A 111 7.42 -28.12 -14.14
N LYS A 112 7.95 -27.02 -14.71
CA LYS A 112 7.18 -25.78 -14.89
C LYS A 112 5.97 -25.99 -15.82
N TRP A 113 6.13 -26.74 -16.92
CA TRP A 113 5.02 -27.08 -17.83
C TRP A 113 3.93 -27.94 -17.15
N ASP A 114 4.30 -28.96 -16.38
CA ASP A 114 3.35 -29.82 -15.65
C ASP A 114 2.62 -29.04 -14.53
N ARG A 115 3.34 -28.19 -13.76
CA ARG A 115 2.74 -27.31 -12.73
C ARG A 115 1.70 -26.37 -13.34
N TYR A 116 2.05 -25.69 -14.43
CA TYR A 116 1.11 -24.77 -15.09
C TYR A 116 0.00 -25.48 -15.85
N ALA A 117 0.18 -26.74 -16.28
CA ALA A 117 -0.90 -27.53 -16.88
C ALA A 117 -2.09 -27.75 -15.93
N GLU A 118 -1.87 -27.69 -14.61
CA GLU A 118 -2.90 -27.85 -13.58
C GLU A 118 -3.35 -26.52 -12.97
N ALA A 119 -2.46 -25.52 -12.91
CA ALA A 119 -2.73 -24.22 -12.28
C ALA A 119 -3.89 -23.43 -12.91
N GLY A 120 -4.28 -23.69 -14.16
CA GLY A 120 -5.24 -22.85 -14.90
C GLY A 120 -6.64 -22.66 -14.30
N TYR A 121 -7.01 -23.39 -13.24
CA TYR A 121 -8.23 -23.15 -12.47
C TYR A 121 -8.04 -22.21 -11.26
N SER A 122 -6.81 -21.86 -10.86
CA SER A 122 -6.53 -20.88 -9.79
C SER A 122 -6.91 -19.44 -10.19
N VAL A 123 -6.88 -19.16 -11.49
CA VAL A 123 -7.02 -17.82 -12.11
C VAL A 123 -8.48 -17.37 -12.12
N GLN A 124 -9.01 -17.12 -10.92
CA GLN A 124 -10.40 -16.79 -10.67
C GLN A 124 -10.67 -15.27 -10.68
N GLY A 125 -11.90 -14.93 -11.04
CA GLY A 125 -12.49 -13.63 -10.75
C GLY A 125 -12.90 -13.50 -9.29
N THR A 126 -13.18 -12.27 -8.85
CA THR A 126 -13.74 -11.98 -7.53
C THR A 126 -15.20 -11.55 -7.66
N THR A 127 -16.07 -12.11 -6.81
CA THR A 127 -17.48 -11.72 -6.73
C THR A 127 -17.75 -10.91 -5.48
N GLY A 128 -18.39 -9.76 -5.63
CA GLY A 128 -18.76 -8.87 -4.54
C GLY A 128 -20.25 -8.52 -4.60
N VAL A 129 -21.04 -9.09 -3.70
CA VAL A 129 -22.39 -8.59 -3.39
C VAL A 129 -22.36 -7.22 -2.66
N GLN A 130 -21.16 -6.70 -2.38
CA GLN A 130 -20.90 -5.44 -1.66
C GLN A 130 -21.28 -4.15 -2.44
N THR A 131 -21.91 -4.26 -3.61
CA THR A 131 -22.70 -3.15 -4.21
C THR A 131 -24.04 -3.74 -4.66
N PRO A 132 -24.99 -3.90 -3.73
CA PRO A 132 -25.98 -4.95 -3.85
C PRO A 132 -27.20 -4.61 -4.72
N GLY A 133 -28.06 -5.61 -4.96
CA GLY A 133 -29.03 -5.58 -6.06
C GLY A 133 -28.36 -5.79 -7.43
N PHE A 134 -27.10 -5.36 -7.54
CA PHE A 134 -26.10 -5.90 -8.44
C PHE A 134 -25.31 -7.02 -7.76
N VAL A 135 -24.69 -7.87 -8.56
CA VAL A 135 -23.57 -8.72 -8.13
C VAL A 135 -22.36 -8.20 -8.89
N ASN A 136 -21.42 -7.54 -8.21
CA ASN A 136 -20.17 -7.17 -8.86
C ASN A 136 -19.40 -8.46 -9.15
N MET A 137 -18.92 -8.61 -10.39
CA MET A 137 -18.05 -9.71 -10.79
C MET A 137 -16.86 -9.12 -11.54
N THR A 138 -15.65 -9.41 -11.08
CA THR A 138 -14.45 -9.26 -11.91
C THR A 138 -14.21 -10.58 -12.64
N PHE A 139 -13.57 -10.53 -13.80
CA PHE A 139 -13.14 -11.71 -14.55
C PHE A 139 -11.67 -11.56 -14.89
N ARG A 140 -10.88 -12.63 -14.70
CA ARG A 140 -9.52 -12.70 -15.22
C ARG A 140 -9.60 -13.25 -16.64
N GLN A 141 -9.19 -12.46 -17.62
CA GLN A 141 -9.19 -12.84 -19.04
C GLN A 141 -7.76 -12.71 -19.59
N PRO A 142 -7.35 -13.53 -20.58
CA PRO A 142 -6.05 -13.39 -21.22
C PRO A 142 -5.92 -12.03 -21.94
N TYR A 143 -4.70 -11.51 -22.01
CA TYR A 143 -4.35 -10.24 -22.65
C TYR A 143 -4.56 -10.27 -24.18
N GLY A 144 -4.43 -11.44 -24.81
CA GLY A 144 -4.47 -11.60 -26.28
C GLY A 144 -3.21 -12.31 -26.78
N VAL A 145 -2.54 -11.68 -27.76
CA VAL A 145 -1.16 -12.06 -28.11
C VAL A 145 -0.20 -11.46 -27.10
N VAL A 146 0.72 -12.29 -26.61
CA VAL A 146 1.84 -11.84 -25.77
C VAL A 146 3.18 -12.22 -26.40
N ALA A 147 4.22 -11.45 -26.07
CA ALA A 147 5.58 -11.69 -26.52
C ALA A 147 6.45 -12.22 -25.37
N GLY A 148 7.24 -13.26 -25.63
CA GLY A 148 8.32 -13.71 -24.76
C GLY A 148 9.66 -13.35 -25.38
N ILE A 149 10.58 -12.78 -24.62
CA ILE A 149 11.96 -12.55 -25.05
C ILE A 149 12.90 -13.12 -23.98
N ILE A 150 13.75 -14.08 -24.38
CA ILE A 150 14.58 -14.87 -23.46
C ILE A 150 16.09 -14.65 -23.71
N PRO A 151 16.93 -14.81 -22.67
CA PRO A 151 18.39 -14.77 -22.80
C PRO A 151 18.92 -16.08 -23.38
N TRP A 152 20.23 -16.29 -23.27
CA TRP A 152 20.96 -17.41 -23.85
C TRP A 152 21.52 -18.41 -22.84
N ASN A 153 21.49 -18.10 -21.55
CA ASN A 153 22.23 -18.83 -20.52
C ASN A 153 21.46 -20.03 -19.93
N VAL A 154 20.14 -19.91 -19.78
CA VAL A 154 19.23 -20.97 -19.30
C VAL A 154 17.96 -20.98 -20.19
N PRO A 155 18.12 -21.07 -21.53
CA PRO A 155 17.08 -20.66 -22.47
C PRO A 155 15.84 -21.57 -22.44
N LEU A 156 16.01 -22.87 -22.12
CA LEU A 156 14.90 -23.82 -22.05
C LEU A 156 14.01 -23.62 -20.81
N LEU A 157 14.56 -23.13 -19.69
CA LEU A 157 13.80 -22.77 -18.50
C LEU A 157 13.06 -21.43 -18.67
N PHE A 158 13.76 -20.37 -19.10
CA PHE A 158 13.13 -19.06 -19.32
C PHE A 158 12.03 -19.10 -20.40
N LEU A 159 12.11 -20.04 -21.33
CA LEU A 159 11.04 -20.34 -22.27
C LEU A 159 9.80 -20.87 -21.53
N ALA A 160 9.95 -21.88 -20.67
CA ALA A 160 8.85 -22.47 -19.91
C ALA A 160 8.19 -21.46 -18.97
N ASN A 161 9.00 -20.72 -18.19
CA ASN A 161 8.54 -19.67 -17.28
C ASN A 161 7.65 -18.63 -17.98
N LYS A 162 7.90 -18.32 -19.26
CA LYS A 162 7.14 -17.30 -20.00
C LYS A 162 5.98 -17.87 -20.80
N LEU A 163 6.13 -19.07 -21.39
CA LEU A 163 5.08 -19.68 -22.22
C LEU A 163 4.02 -20.40 -21.39
N ALA A 164 4.41 -21.19 -20.38
CA ALA A 164 3.47 -22.02 -19.63
C ALA A 164 2.36 -21.20 -18.91
N PRO A 165 2.66 -20.16 -18.10
CA PRO A 165 1.61 -19.32 -17.50
C PRO A 165 0.81 -18.53 -18.55
N ALA A 166 1.47 -18.01 -19.59
CA ALA A 166 0.78 -17.26 -20.64
C ALA A 166 -0.25 -18.13 -21.38
N LEU A 167 0.12 -19.36 -21.74
CA LEU A 167 -0.71 -20.28 -22.50
C LEU A 167 -1.86 -20.85 -21.67
N ILE A 168 -1.67 -21.18 -20.38
CA ILE A 168 -2.72 -21.85 -19.60
C ILE A 168 -3.92 -20.93 -19.35
N VAL A 169 -3.67 -19.62 -19.15
CA VAL A 169 -4.75 -18.61 -19.03
C VAL A 169 -5.36 -18.23 -20.38
N GLY A 170 -4.85 -18.77 -21.49
CA GLY A 170 -5.44 -18.67 -22.83
C GLY A 170 -4.83 -17.61 -23.76
N ASN A 171 -3.67 -17.01 -23.44
CA ASN A 171 -2.95 -16.19 -24.43
C ASN A 171 -2.34 -17.06 -25.53
N THR A 172 -2.00 -16.44 -26.66
CA THR A 172 -1.11 -17.01 -27.67
C THR A 172 0.23 -16.27 -27.66
N VAL A 173 1.32 -16.95 -28.02
CA VAL A 173 2.68 -16.47 -27.72
C VAL A 173 3.55 -16.38 -28.97
N VAL A 174 4.30 -15.28 -29.08
CA VAL A 174 5.46 -15.15 -29.97
C VAL A 174 6.73 -15.06 -29.12
N LEU A 175 7.59 -16.07 -29.21
CA LEU A 175 8.87 -16.13 -28.50
C LEU A 175 10.00 -15.69 -29.42
N LYS A 176 10.80 -14.71 -28.97
CA LYS A 176 12.13 -14.43 -29.54
C LYS A 176 13.20 -15.08 -28.66
N SER A 177 13.89 -16.09 -29.19
CA SER A 177 15.05 -16.73 -28.54
C SER A 177 16.35 -15.94 -28.80
N SER A 178 17.37 -16.13 -27.95
CA SER A 178 18.64 -15.43 -28.13
C SER A 178 19.48 -16.02 -29.26
N GLU A 179 20.07 -15.12 -30.05
CA GLU A 179 21.09 -15.33 -31.06
C GLU A 179 22.31 -16.13 -30.58
N LYS A 180 22.63 -16.18 -29.27
CA LYS A 180 23.74 -17.00 -28.76
C LYS A 180 23.34 -18.45 -28.42
N ALA A 181 22.06 -18.73 -28.19
CA ALA A 181 21.58 -20.08 -27.85
C ALA A 181 20.21 -20.44 -28.48
N PRO A 182 20.06 -20.32 -29.81
CA PRO A 182 18.77 -20.53 -30.47
C PRO A 182 18.37 -22.01 -30.62
N LEU A 183 19.35 -22.93 -30.66
CA LEU A 183 19.15 -24.30 -31.14
C LEU A 183 18.21 -25.10 -30.23
N THR A 184 18.26 -24.89 -28.92
CA THR A 184 17.37 -25.56 -27.96
C THR A 184 15.92 -25.08 -28.10
N SER A 185 15.69 -23.80 -28.41
CA SER A 185 14.34 -23.30 -28.73
C SER A 185 13.84 -23.84 -30.08
N ALA A 186 14.71 -23.97 -31.08
CA ALA A 186 14.37 -24.58 -32.37
C ALA A 186 14.04 -26.08 -32.24
N LYS A 187 14.81 -26.83 -31.44
CA LYS A 187 14.47 -28.21 -31.07
C LYS A 187 13.13 -28.28 -30.33
N LEU A 188 12.88 -27.41 -29.36
CA LEU A 188 11.62 -27.40 -28.64
C LEU A 188 10.43 -27.10 -29.56
N ALA A 189 10.59 -26.28 -30.60
CA ALA A 189 9.54 -26.07 -31.60
C ALA A 189 9.12 -27.40 -32.28
N THR A 190 10.04 -28.34 -32.51
CA THR A 190 9.69 -29.68 -33.03
C THR A 190 8.87 -30.48 -32.02
N LEU A 191 9.14 -30.31 -30.71
CA LEU A 191 8.40 -30.97 -29.64
C LEU A 191 7.02 -30.32 -29.42
N VAL A 192 6.88 -29.01 -29.65
CA VAL A 192 5.61 -28.28 -29.69
C VAL A 192 4.71 -28.79 -30.82
N GLN A 193 5.28 -28.99 -32.01
CA GLN A 193 4.57 -29.57 -33.16
C GLN A 193 4.16 -31.04 -32.87
N GLN A 194 5.05 -31.84 -32.27
CA GLN A 194 4.75 -33.23 -31.86
C GLN A 194 3.72 -33.32 -30.72
N ALA A 195 3.74 -32.39 -29.77
CA ALA A 195 2.72 -32.25 -28.74
C ALA A 195 1.34 -31.97 -29.37
N GLY A 196 1.31 -31.24 -30.49
CA GLY A 196 0.12 -31.00 -31.29
C GLY A 196 -0.60 -29.70 -30.95
N PHE A 197 0.12 -28.69 -30.43
CA PHE A 197 -0.45 -27.36 -30.23
C PHE A 197 -1.04 -26.82 -31.55
N PRO A 198 -2.21 -26.16 -31.52
CA PRO A 198 -2.80 -25.63 -32.75
C PRO A 198 -1.89 -24.59 -33.45
N PRO A 199 -1.88 -24.55 -34.79
CA PRO A 199 -1.16 -23.55 -35.58
C PRO A 199 -1.31 -22.13 -35.02
N GLY A 200 -0.18 -21.45 -34.84
CA GLY A 200 -0.13 -20.06 -34.37
C GLY A 200 -0.25 -19.86 -32.86
N VAL A 201 -0.63 -20.87 -32.06
CA VAL A 201 -0.73 -20.73 -30.59
C VAL A 201 0.64 -20.46 -29.95
N ILE A 202 1.67 -21.12 -30.46
CA ILE A 202 3.09 -20.88 -30.15
C ILE A 202 3.80 -20.57 -31.47
N ASN A 203 4.58 -19.50 -31.49
CA ASN A 203 5.50 -19.16 -32.59
C ASN A 203 6.88 -18.91 -31.96
N ILE A 204 7.94 -19.48 -32.52
CA ILE A 204 9.31 -19.38 -32.01
C ILE A 204 10.20 -18.84 -33.11
N ILE A 205 10.77 -17.66 -32.89
CA ILE A 205 11.63 -16.95 -33.84
C ILE A 205 13.03 -16.70 -33.25
N THR A 206 14.04 -16.76 -34.12
CA THR A 206 15.46 -16.57 -33.82
C THR A 206 15.96 -15.29 -34.48
N GLY A 207 16.88 -14.55 -33.84
CA GLY A 207 17.44 -13.32 -34.44
C GLY A 207 18.01 -12.36 -33.42
N PHE A 208 18.35 -11.14 -33.85
CA PHE A 208 18.98 -10.12 -33.00
C PHE A 208 17.95 -9.22 -32.28
N GLY A 209 18.29 -8.79 -31.06
CA GLY A 209 17.39 -7.96 -30.23
C GLY A 209 17.01 -6.60 -30.85
N ASN A 210 17.86 -6.02 -31.71
CA ASN A 210 17.59 -4.76 -32.41
C ASN A 210 16.62 -4.90 -33.61
N VAL A 211 16.38 -6.12 -34.10
CA VAL A 211 15.40 -6.41 -35.16
C VAL A 211 14.12 -6.95 -34.51
N SER A 212 13.94 -8.26 -34.43
CA SER A 212 12.70 -8.90 -33.98
C SER A 212 12.32 -8.54 -32.53
N GLY A 213 13.30 -8.39 -31.63
CA GLY A 213 13.05 -7.92 -30.26
C GLY A 213 12.49 -6.49 -30.20
N SER A 214 13.03 -5.58 -31.01
CA SER A 214 12.57 -4.20 -31.14
C SER A 214 11.15 -4.14 -31.73
N ILE A 215 10.88 -4.92 -32.78
CA ILE A 215 9.56 -5.00 -33.40
C ILE A 215 8.52 -5.51 -32.40
N LEU A 216 8.73 -6.65 -31.72
CA LEU A 216 7.81 -7.17 -30.69
C LEU A 216 7.51 -6.14 -29.58
N SER A 217 8.51 -5.33 -29.22
CA SER A 217 8.38 -4.30 -28.18
C SER A 217 7.50 -3.13 -28.61
N HIS A 218 7.54 -2.73 -29.89
CA HIS A 218 6.72 -1.66 -30.46
C HIS A 218 5.37 -2.15 -31.04
N HIS A 219 5.25 -3.44 -31.40
CA HIS A 219 4.10 -3.95 -32.14
C HIS A 219 2.77 -3.72 -31.40
N MET A 220 1.76 -3.22 -32.12
CA MET A 220 0.50 -2.72 -31.53
C MET A 220 -0.45 -3.84 -31.07
N ASP A 221 -0.39 -5.00 -31.73
CA ASP A 221 -1.19 -6.19 -31.36
C ASP A 221 -0.60 -7.01 -30.21
N VAL A 222 0.66 -6.79 -29.83
CA VAL A 222 1.25 -7.42 -28.63
C VAL A 222 0.71 -6.70 -27.40
N ARG A 223 -0.03 -7.41 -26.55
CA ARG A 223 -0.78 -6.85 -25.41
C ARG A 223 -0.06 -7.01 -24.07
N GLY A 224 0.82 -7.99 -23.97
CA GLY A 224 1.79 -8.15 -22.88
C GLY A 224 3.14 -8.64 -23.41
N LEU A 225 4.24 -8.32 -22.73
CA LEU A 225 5.59 -8.73 -23.09
C LEU A 225 6.37 -9.09 -21.82
N SER A 226 6.92 -10.31 -21.75
CA SER A 226 7.86 -10.72 -20.70
C SER A 226 9.27 -10.83 -21.28
N PHE A 227 10.21 -10.12 -20.69
CA PHE A 227 11.62 -10.07 -21.10
C PHE A 227 12.52 -10.54 -19.96
N THR A 228 13.52 -11.37 -20.29
CA THR A 228 14.66 -11.62 -19.39
C THR A 228 15.99 -11.28 -20.08
N GLY A 229 16.86 -10.55 -19.38
CA GLY A 229 18.19 -10.15 -19.86
C GLY A 229 18.64 -8.77 -19.37
N SER A 230 19.69 -8.20 -19.97
CA SER A 230 20.33 -6.96 -19.46
C SER A 230 19.37 -5.78 -19.17
N SER A 231 19.56 -5.10 -18.03
CA SER A 231 18.72 -3.98 -17.57
C SER A 231 18.66 -2.81 -18.56
N ARG A 232 19.74 -2.58 -19.33
CA ARG A 232 19.76 -1.64 -20.47
C ARG A 232 18.66 -1.93 -21.48
N THR A 233 18.44 -3.20 -21.80
CA THR A 233 17.44 -3.64 -22.78
C THR A 233 16.04 -3.62 -22.17
N GLY A 234 15.88 -4.01 -20.89
CA GLY A 234 14.63 -3.87 -20.15
C GLY A 234 14.08 -2.43 -20.17
N ARG A 235 14.95 -1.44 -19.90
CA ARG A 235 14.60 -0.01 -19.99
C ARG A 235 14.15 0.42 -21.39
N LEU A 236 14.80 -0.09 -22.45
CA LEU A 236 14.39 0.18 -23.84
C LEU A 236 13.02 -0.44 -24.19
N ILE A 237 12.75 -1.65 -23.71
CA ILE A 237 11.47 -2.36 -23.91
C ILE A 237 10.33 -1.64 -23.19
N GLN A 238 10.55 -1.20 -21.95
CA GLN A 238 9.56 -0.44 -21.19
C GLN A 238 9.27 0.92 -21.84
N ALA A 239 10.30 1.61 -22.36
CA ALA A 239 10.15 2.83 -23.15
C ALA A 239 9.44 2.61 -24.50
N ALA A 240 9.62 1.45 -25.14
CA ALA A 240 8.90 1.08 -26.37
C ALA A 240 7.41 0.83 -26.08
N ALA A 241 7.09 0.08 -25.03
CA ALA A 241 5.73 -0.17 -24.57
C ALA A 241 4.96 1.12 -24.23
N ALA A 242 5.63 2.04 -23.52
CA ALA A 242 5.11 3.37 -23.20
C ALA A 242 4.83 4.23 -24.44
N LYS A 243 5.64 4.09 -25.50
CA LYS A 243 5.49 4.82 -26.77
C LYS A 243 4.48 4.20 -27.74
N SER A 244 4.14 2.91 -27.60
CA SER A 244 3.27 2.20 -28.54
C SER A 244 1.80 2.13 -28.11
N ASN A 245 1.50 1.32 -27.09
CA ASN A 245 0.15 0.83 -26.81
C ASN A 245 -0.10 0.54 -25.32
N LEU A 246 0.84 0.91 -24.45
CA LEU A 246 0.82 0.61 -23.01
C LEU A 246 0.64 -0.90 -22.72
N LYS A 247 1.26 -1.75 -23.55
CA LYS A 247 1.33 -3.21 -23.31
C LYS A 247 1.90 -3.48 -21.91
N GLN A 248 1.37 -4.46 -21.20
CA GLN A 248 1.92 -4.86 -19.91
C GLN A 248 3.35 -5.38 -20.12
N VAL A 249 4.31 -4.89 -19.34
CA VAL A 249 5.70 -5.37 -19.40
C VAL A 249 6.03 -6.10 -18.09
N PHE A 250 6.69 -7.24 -18.23
CA PHE A 250 7.32 -7.99 -17.14
C PHE A 250 8.82 -8.08 -17.44
N LEU A 251 9.66 -7.79 -16.44
CA LEU A 251 11.12 -7.69 -16.60
C LEU A 251 11.82 -8.52 -15.53
N GLU A 252 12.74 -9.39 -15.92
CA GLU A 252 13.73 -10.00 -15.03
C GLU A 252 15.14 -9.74 -15.58
N LEU A 253 16.02 -9.12 -14.80
CA LEU A 253 17.22 -8.45 -15.28
C LEU A 253 18.47 -8.93 -14.50
N GLY A 254 19.53 -8.10 -14.46
CA GLY A 254 20.70 -8.34 -13.60
C GLY A 254 20.43 -7.94 -12.13
N GLY A 255 21.47 -7.75 -11.31
CA GLY A 255 21.26 -7.70 -9.85
C GLY A 255 22.28 -7.03 -8.91
N LYS A 256 22.28 -7.21 -7.57
CA LYS A 256 23.53 -7.21 -6.73
C LYS A 256 23.49 -8.09 -5.45
N SER A 257 24.03 -9.32 -5.46
CA SER A 257 23.79 -10.34 -4.43
C SER A 257 24.85 -10.37 -3.36
N PRO A 258 24.49 -10.04 -2.11
CA PRO A 258 25.27 -10.34 -0.94
C PRO A 258 24.91 -11.74 -0.42
N ALA A 259 25.91 -12.61 -0.27
CA ALA A 259 25.85 -13.71 0.68
C ALA A 259 26.50 -13.28 2.00
N VAL A 260 25.70 -13.10 3.05
CA VAL A 260 26.16 -12.63 4.37
C VAL A 260 26.38 -13.83 5.31
N ILE A 261 27.63 -14.06 5.72
CA ILE A 261 28.05 -15.23 6.50
C ILE A 261 28.43 -14.79 7.93
N PHE A 262 27.58 -15.11 8.91
CA PHE A 262 27.85 -14.84 10.34
C PHE A 262 28.67 -15.95 11.00
N GLU A 263 29.32 -15.63 12.12
CA GLU A 263 30.20 -16.55 12.86
C GLU A 263 29.51 -17.81 13.39
N ASP A 264 28.20 -17.74 13.63
CA ASP A 264 27.38 -18.87 14.06
C ASP A 264 26.81 -19.71 12.92
N ALA A 265 27.11 -19.38 11.65
CA ALA A 265 26.71 -20.15 10.46
C ALA A 265 27.21 -21.62 10.47
N ASP A 266 26.64 -22.45 9.59
CA ASP A 266 27.34 -23.66 9.17
C ASP A 266 28.38 -23.29 8.10
N LEU A 267 29.64 -23.14 8.53
CA LEU A 267 30.73 -22.65 7.69
C LEU A 267 31.01 -23.56 6.49
N GLU A 268 30.90 -24.88 6.68
CA GLU A 268 31.17 -25.85 5.61
C GLU A 268 30.03 -25.90 4.59
N LYS A 269 28.78 -25.79 5.04
CA LYS A 269 27.62 -25.65 4.16
C LYS A 269 27.73 -24.35 3.35
N ALA A 270 27.91 -23.22 4.03
CA ALA A 270 28.02 -21.90 3.43
C ALA A 270 29.10 -21.85 2.34
N VAL A 271 30.30 -22.37 2.60
CA VAL A 271 31.39 -22.47 1.61
C VAL A 271 30.96 -23.25 0.37
N LYS A 272 30.40 -24.46 0.53
CA LYS A 272 30.09 -25.36 -0.60
C LYS A 272 28.98 -24.81 -1.51
N GLU A 273 27.99 -24.13 -0.92
CA GLU A 273 26.84 -23.61 -1.66
C GLU A 273 27.15 -22.29 -2.36
N THR A 274 27.82 -21.34 -1.67
CA THR A 274 28.25 -20.07 -2.28
C THR A 274 29.33 -20.26 -3.36
N ALA A 275 30.24 -21.23 -3.19
CA ALA A 275 31.23 -21.57 -4.23
C ALA A 275 30.54 -22.12 -5.50
N HIS A 276 29.54 -22.99 -5.33
CA HIS A 276 28.76 -23.56 -6.44
C HIS A 276 27.90 -22.50 -7.14
N SER A 277 27.28 -21.59 -6.39
CA SER A 277 26.48 -20.46 -6.90
C SER A 277 27.17 -19.70 -8.06
N ILE A 278 28.44 -19.32 -7.87
CA ILE A 278 29.25 -18.58 -8.85
C ILE A 278 30.10 -19.47 -9.79
N GLN A 279 30.18 -20.78 -9.54
CA GLN A 279 30.73 -21.76 -10.49
C GLN A 279 29.70 -22.20 -11.55
N TRP A 280 28.44 -22.35 -11.17
CA TRP A 280 27.41 -22.95 -12.02
C TRP A 280 27.22 -22.18 -13.33
N ASN A 281 27.09 -22.91 -14.44
CA ASN A 281 27.13 -22.35 -15.80
C ASN A 281 28.34 -21.44 -16.07
N SER A 282 29.44 -21.62 -15.32
CA SER A 282 30.65 -20.79 -15.33
C SER A 282 30.37 -19.31 -15.00
N GLY A 283 29.51 -19.08 -14.00
CA GLY A 283 29.09 -17.76 -13.53
C GLY A 283 28.22 -16.98 -14.50
N GLN A 284 27.77 -17.61 -15.60
CA GLN A 284 26.91 -16.99 -16.62
C GLN A 284 25.43 -17.10 -16.24
N VAL A 285 25.16 -16.71 -15.02
CA VAL A 285 23.83 -16.68 -14.44
C VAL A 285 23.53 -15.21 -14.20
N CYS A 286 22.27 -14.77 -14.36
CA CYS A 286 21.80 -13.51 -13.74
C CYS A 286 21.68 -13.70 -12.21
N MET A 287 22.53 -14.59 -11.69
CA MET A 287 22.16 -15.61 -10.73
C MET A 287 23.29 -16.29 -9.95
N ALA A 288 24.20 -15.48 -9.42
CA ALA A 288 25.29 -15.97 -8.59
C ALA A 288 25.71 -14.98 -7.50
N ASN A 289 26.00 -15.49 -6.30
CA ASN A 289 26.56 -14.72 -5.19
C ASN A 289 28.01 -14.24 -5.49
N SER A 290 28.18 -13.16 -6.24
CA SER A 290 29.52 -12.63 -6.54
C SER A 290 30.00 -11.59 -5.51
N ARG A 291 29.13 -11.08 -4.62
CA ARG A 291 29.57 -10.52 -3.33
C ARG A 291 29.33 -11.49 -2.19
N ILE A 292 30.39 -11.77 -1.44
CA ILE A 292 30.30 -12.51 -0.18
C ILE A 292 30.84 -11.63 0.93
N TYR A 293 30.04 -11.42 1.97
CA TYR A 293 30.41 -10.68 3.16
C TYR A 293 30.54 -11.66 4.33
N VAL A 294 31.71 -11.69 4.98
CA VAL A 294 32.03 -12.68 6.02
C VAL A 294 32.41 -11.97 7.32
N GLN A 295 31.89 -12.44 8.45
CA GLN A 295 32.20 -11.85 9.76
C GLN A 295 33.68 -12.04 10.10
N ASP A 296 34.31 -10.98 10.64
CA ASP A 296 35.73 -10.91 11.00
C ASP A 296 36.25 -12.14 11.76
N THR A 297 35.51 -12.64 12.75
CA THR A 297 35.90 -13.78 13.61
C THR A 297 36.05 -15.11 12.87
N ILE A 298 35.52 -15.24 11.65
CA ILE A 298 35.61 -16.45 10.81
C ILE A 298 36.24 -16.22 9.43
N ALA A 299 36.54 -14.97 9.06
CA ALA A 299 36.85 -14.55 7.69
C ALA A 299 38.00 -15.34 7.03
N ASP A 300 39.18 -15.41 7.65
CA ASP A 300 40.33 -16.08 7.02
C ASP A 300 40.12 -17.59 6.85
N LYS A 301 39.43 -18.24 7.80
CA LYS A 301 39.08 -19.67 7.70
C LYS A 301 38.06 -19.91 6.58
N TYR A 302 37.07 -19.03 6.45
CA TYR A 302 36.10 -19.10 5.34
C TYR A 302 36.82 -18.96 3.99
N ILE A 303 37.69 -17.96 3.84
CA ILE A 303 38.38 -17.67 2.58
C ILE A 303 39.35 -18.79 2.18
N GLU A 304 40.06 -19.41 3.14
CA GLU A 304 40.88 -20.59 2.87
C GLU A 304 40.03 -21.78 2.37
N LEU A 305 38.94 -22.12 3.08
CA LEU A 305 38.04 -23.21 2.70
C LEU A 305 37.32 -22.94 1.37
N PHE A 306 36.89 -21.70 1.15
CA PHE A 306 36.29 -21.26 -0.11
C PHE A 306 37.28 -21.44 -1.24
N LYS A 307 38.50 -20.90 -1.14
CA LYS A 307 39.54 -21.08 -2.17
C LYS A 307 39.79 -22.57 -2.46
N GLN A 308 39.95 -23.39 -1.43
CA GLN A 308 40.18 -24.83 -1.59
C GLN A 308 39.00 -25.53 -2.31
N ASN A 309 37.75 -25.16 -2.04
CA ASN A 309 36.62 -25.72 -2.77
C ASN A 309 36.55 -25.16 -4.21
N PHE A 310 36.79 -23.87 -4.38
CA PHE A 310 36.69 -23.15 -5.64
C PHE A 310 37.69 -23.63 -6.70
N GLU A 311 38.89 -24.02 -6.27
CA GLU A 311 39.95 -24.54 -7.14
C GLU A 311 39.82 -26.05 -7.43
N ASN A 312 39.33 -26.86 -6.49
CA ASN A 312 39.30 -28.32 -6.64
C ASN A 312 38.05 -28.89 -7.32
N GLU A 313 36.91 -28.18 -7.28
CA GLU A 313 35.64 -28.68 -7.85
C GLU A 313 35.52 -28.43 -9.36
N VAL A 314 36.34 -27.53 -9.91
CA VAL A 314 36.28 -27.05 -11.30
C VAL A 314 36.97 -28.02 -12.26
N LYS A 315 36.18 -28.63 -13.14
CA LYS A 315 36.62 -29.54 -14.19
C LYS A 315 36.28 -28.93 -15.54
N MET A 316 37.27 -28.25 -16.13
CA MET A 316 37.18 -27.72 -17.49
C MET A 316 37.59 -28.78 -18.53
N GLY A 317 36.72 -29.10 -19.47
CA GLY A 317 36.95 -30.06 -20.55
C GLY A 317 36.00 -29.86 -21.72
N ASP A 318 35.77 -30.90 -22.51
CA ASP A 318 34.74 -30.89 -23.57
C ASP A 318 33.35 -30.78 -22.91
N THR A 319 32.54 -29.84 -23.38
CA THR A 319 31.21 -29.55 -22.81
C THR A 319 30.22 -30.71 -23.03
N LEU A 320 30.55 -31.69 -23.88
CA LEU A 320 29.80 -32.93 -24.10
C LEU A 320 30.25 -34.12 -23.22
N GLU A 321 31.29 -33.98 -22.40
CA GLU A 321 31.80 -35.03 -21.50
C GLU A 321 31.06 -35.06 -20.16
N GLN A 322 30.64 -36.27 -19.76
CA GLN A 322 29.98 -36.52 -18.48
C GLN A 322 31.03 -36.51 -17.34
N GLY A 323 31.08 -35.39 -16.62
CA GLY A 323 32.07 -35.11 -15.57
C GLY A 323 32.75 -33.74 -15.70
N VAL A 324 32.55 -33.03 -16.81
CA VAL A 324 32.89 -31.62 -16.99
C VAL A 324 31.75 -30.76 -16.43
N ASN A 325 32.10 -29.74 -15.63
CA ASN A 325 31.16 -28.78 -15.05
C ASN A 325 31.50 -27.31 -15.35
N HIS A 326 32.74 -27.00 -15.75
CA HIS A 326 33.14 -25.62 -16.07
C HIS A 326 33.38 -25.46 -17.58
N GLY A 327 32.53 -24.66 -18.22
CA GLY A 327 32.55 -24.37 -19.64
C GLY A 327 33.26 -23.06 -20.00
N PRO A 328 33.26 -22.70 -21.29
CA PRO A 328 33.63 -21.37 -21.76
C PRO A 328 32.52 -20.34 -21.49
N GLN A 329 32.86 -19.07 -21.65
CA GLN A 329 31.89 -18.00 -21.83
C GLN A 329 31.22 -18.11 -23.20
N ALA A 330 29.93 -17.75 -23.31
CA ALA A 330 29.08 -18.11 -24.45
C ALA A 330 29.52 -17.54 -25.80
N ASP A 331 30.23 -16.41 -25.82
CA ASP A 331 30.84 -15.85 -27.02
C ASP A 331 32.08 -15.00 -26.72
N GLU A 332 32.77 -14.60 -27.79
CA GLU A 332 33.97 -13.75 -27.73
C GLU A 332 33.68 -12.39 -27.05
N MET A 333 32.44 -11.90 -27.15
CA MET A 333 32.02 -10.64 -26.54
C MET A 333 31.94 -10.77 -25.02
N GLN A 334 31.29 -11.82 -24.52
CA GLN A 334 31.21 -12.09 -23.08
C GLN A 334 32.61 -12.36 -22.50
N HIS A 335 33.44 -13.13 -23.19
CA HIS A 335 34.83 -13.38 -22.82
C HIS A 335 35.64 -12.09 -22.65
N LYS A 336 35.57 -11.18 -23.63
CA LYS A 336 36.23 -9.87 -23.58
C LYS A 336 35.70 -8.98 -22.46
N THR A 337 34.39 -9.00 -22.20
CA THR A 337 33.76 -8.27 -21.09
C THR A 337 34.26 -8.77 -19.73
N VAL A 338 34.27 -10.08 -19.49
CA VAL A 338 34.79 -10.65 -18.23
C VAL A 338 36.28 -10.34 -18.05
N LEU A 339 37.10 -10.46 -19.10
CA LEU A 339 38.52 -10.06 -19.03
C LEU A 339 38.71 -8.57 -18.69
N GLN A 340 37.85 -7.67 -19.18
CA GLN A 340 37.89 -6.24 -18.82
C GLN A 340 37.55 -6.00 -17.34
N TYR A 341 36.59 -6.74 -16.77
CA TYR A 341 36.32 -6.71 -15.32
C TYR A 341 37.48 -7.24 -14.50
N LEU A 342 38.13 -8.32 -14.94
CA LEU A 342 39.30 -8.88 -14.27
C LEU A 342 40.48 -7.90 -14.22
N GLU A 343 40.73 -7.15 -15.30
CA GLU A 343 41.71 -6.06 -15.27
C GLU A 343 41.26 -4.88 -14.40
N SER A 344 39.97 -4.54 -14.40
CA SER A 344 39.44 -3.48 -13.55
C SER A 344 39.55 -3.80 -12.05
N GLY A 345 39.36 -5.06 -11.64
CA GLY A 345 39.50 -5.52 -10.26
C GLY A 345 40.94 -5.45 -9.74
N LYS A 346 41.91 -5.83 -10.60
CA LYS A 346 43.35 -5.67 -10.31
C LYS A 346 43.75 -4.20 -10.15
N GLN A 347 43.06 -3.29 -10.84
CA GLN A 347 43.33 -1.85 -10.80
C GLN A 347 42.62 -1.13 -9.64
N SER A 348 41.51 -1.67 -9.13
CA SER A 348 40.74 -1.08 -8.03
C SER A 348 41.27 -1.39 -6.62
N GLY A 349 42.48 -1.97 -6.50
CA GLY A 349 43.11 -2.24 -5.20
C GLY A 349 42.62 -3.49 -4.46
N GLY A 350 41.73 -4.30 -5.07
CA GLY A 350 41.34 -5.60 -4.51
C GLY A 350 42.48 -6.63 -4.62
N GLU A 351 42.63 -7.47 -3.60
CA GLU A 351 43.66 -8.52 -3.55
C GLU A 351 43.23 -9.72 -4.40
N LEU A 352 43.98 -10.04 -5.47
CA LEU A 352 43.70 -11.21 -6.32
C LEU A 352 44.20 -12.50 -5.64
N ILE A 353 43.27 -13.28 -5.09
CA ILE A 353 43.55 -14.50 -4.31
C ILE A 353 43.80 -15.73 -5.20
N THR A 354 43.10 -15.84 -6.34
CA THR A 354 43.33 -16.84 -7.38
C THR A 354 42.70 -16.45 -8.72
N GLY A 355 43.08 -17.13 -9.80
CA GLY A 355 42.57 -16.88 -11.15
C GLY A 355 43.05 -15.56 -11.75
N GLY A 356 42.11 -14.78 -12.27
CA GLY A 356 42.37 -13.46 -12.85
C GLY A 356 42.74 -13.45 -14.34
N GLY A 357 42.41 -14.50 -15.11
CA GLY A 357 42.64 -14.52 -16.55
C GLY A 357 41.94 -15.65 -17.30
N ALA A 358 42.22 -15.75 -18.61
CA ALA A 358 41.90 -16.94 -19.40
C ALA A 358 42.98 -18.01 -19.18
N PRO A 359 42.62 -19.31 -19.14
CA PRO A 359 43.59 -20.39 -19.00
C PRO A 359 44.44 -20.54 -20.27
N SER A 360 45.74 -20.79 -20.11
CA SER A 360 46.72 -20.83 -21.21
C SER A 360 46.97 -22.21 -21.81
N ASP A 361 46.26 -23.24 -21.34
CA ASP A 361 46.43 -24.64 -21.71
C ASP A 361 45.43 -25.14 -22.77
N ARG A 362 44.49 -24.30 -23.20
CA ARG A 362 43.36 -24.64 -24.06
C ARG A 362 42.93 -23.51 -24.99
N GLU A 363 42.22 -23.86 -26.06
CA GLU A 363 41.47 -22.93 -26.90
C GLU A 363 40.05 -22.72 -26.36
N GLY A 364 39.29 -21.79 -26.96
CA GLY A 364 37.94 -21.44 -26.53
C GLY A 364 37.87 -20.31 -25.50
N TYR A 365 36.66 -19.87 -25.18
CA TYR A 365 36.39 -18.67 -24.39
C TYR A 365 36.37 -18.91 -22.87
N TYR A 366 37.28 -19.75 -22.36
CA TYR A 366 37.34 -20.08 -20.93
C TYR A 366 37.86 -18.91 -20.07
N ILE A 367 37.38 -18.83 -18.83
CA ILE A 367 37.85 -17.92 -17.77
C ILE A 367 38.16 -18.76 -16.53
N GLN A 368 39.28 -18.47 -15.87
CA GLN A 368 39.67 -19.10 -14.61
C GLN A 368 38.73 -18.65 -13.47
N PRO A 369 38.28 -19.58 -12.58
CA PRO A 369 37.61 -19.21 -11.33
C PRO A 369 38.46 -18.17 -10.59
N THR A 370 37.90 -17.00 -10.33
CA THR A 370 38.64 -15.86 -9.79
C THR A 370 38.05 -15.40 -8.47
N ILE A 371 38.92 -15.16 -7.48
CA ILE A 371 38.56 -14.61 -6.18
C ILE A 371 39.33 -13.31 -5.96
N PHE A 372 38.62 -12.23 -5.68
CA PHE A 372 39.17 -11.01 -5.09
C PHE A 372 38.83 -10.94 -3.60
N LYS A 373 39.73 -10.38 -2.77
CA LYS A 373 39.53 -10.11 -1.34
C LYS A 373 39.75 -8.62 -1.06
N ASN A 374 39.05 -8.07 -0.07
CA ASN A 374 39.22 -6.67 0.38
C ASN A 374 38.99 -5.64 -0.76
N THR A 375 38.07 -5.94 -1.67
CA THR A 375 37.75 -5.05 -2.79
C THR A 375 36.99 -3.84 -2.26
N PRO A 376 37.38 -2.58 -2.56
CA PRO A 376 36.61 -1.41 -2.14
C PRO A 376 35.17 -1.48 -2.63
N GLU A 377 34.19 -1.17 -1.77
CA GLU A 377 32.76 -1.23 -2.12
C GLU A 377 32.41 -0.33 -3.33
N ASP A 378 33.20 0.74 -3.55
CA ASP A 378 33.03 1.66 -4.68
C ASP A 378 33.67 1.19 -6.00
N ALA A 379 34.38 0.06 -6.01
CA ALA A 379 35.13 -0.47 -7.16
C ALA A 379 34.23 -1.08 -8.25
N LYS A 380 34.65 -1.00 -9.52
CA LYS A 380 33.86 -1.47 -10.68
C LYS A 380 33.41 -2.94 -10.65
N ILE A 381 34.06 -3.81 -9.86
CA ILE A 381 33.67 -5.22 -9.67
C ILE A 381 32.84 -5.48 -8.40
N MET A 382 32.90 -4.59 -7.41
CA MET A 382 31.84 -4.47 -6.40
C MET A 382 30.61 -3.78 -6.98
N LYS A 383 30.77 -3.07 -8.10
CA LYS A 383 29.69 -2.48 -8.91
C LYS A 383 29.26 -3.44 -10.01
N GLU A 384 29.60 -3.23 -11.28
CA GLU A 384 28.91 -3.81 -12.44
C GLU A 384 28.91 -5.35 -12.58
N GLU A 385 27.78 -5.87 -13.09
CA GLU A 385 27.54 -7.30 -13.34
C GLU A 385 28.58 -7.91 -14.29
N ILE A 386 29.39 -8.82 -13.75
CA ILE A 386 30.48 -9.50 -14.47
C ILE A 386 29.92 -10.62 -15.35
N PHE A 387 28.95 -11.40 -14.85
CA PHE A 387 28.31 -12.52 -15.55
C PHE A 387 29.35 -13.55 -16.05
N GLY A 388 30.23 -13.98 -15.13
CA GLY A 388 31.33 -14.92 -15.32
C GLY A 388 31.85 -15.41 -13.95
N PRO A 389 32.82 -16.34 -13.88
CA PRO A 389 33.14 -17.09 -12.66
C PRO A 389 34.10 -16.30 -11.74
N VAL A 390 33.61 -15.17 -11.23
CA VAL A 390 34.39 -14.17 -10.48
C VAL A 390 33.62 -13.75 -9.23
N VAL A 391 34.26 -13.81 -8.07
CA VAL A 391 33.68 -13.43 -6.77
C VAL A 391 34.58 -12.45 -6.02
N SER A 392 33.97 -11.51 -5.30
CA SER A 392 34.61 -10.62 -4.33
C SER A 392 34.19 -11.00 -2.91
N ILE A 393 35.15 -11.27 -2.04
CA ILE A 393 34.93 -11.65 -0.64
C ILE A 393 35.44 -10.55 0.28
N ASN A 394 34.52 -9.84 0.93
CA ASN A 394 34.78 -8.77 1.88
C ASN A 394 34.47 -9.18 3.32
N VAL A 395 35.03 -8.42 4.27
CA VAL A 395 34.86 -8.65 5.71
C VAL A 395 33.95 -7.58 6.31
N PHE A 396 33.20 -7.94 7.35
CA PHE A 396 32.40 -7.03 8.16
C PHE A 396 32.58 -7.29 9.66
N GLU A 397 32.36 -6.26 10.49
CA GLU A 397 32.41 -6.36 11.95
C GLU A 397 31.00 -6.38 12.57
N SER A 398 30.04 -5.67 11.96
CA SER A 398 28.71 -5.49 12.57
C SER A 398 27.53 -5.79 11.63
N GLU A 399 26.40 -6.16 12.27
CA GLU A 399 25.17 -6.55 11.60
C GLU A 399 24.51 -5.41 10.80
N ASP A 400 24.49 -4.19 11.35
CA ASP A 400 23.94 -3.02 10.67
C ASP A 400 24.81 -2.56 9.48
N GLU A 401 26.15 -2.63 9.64
CA GLU A 401 27.13 -2.31 8.60
C GLU A 401 26.99 -3.24 7.39
N VAL A 402 26.94 -4.56 7.62
CA VAL A 402 26.85 -5.51 6.51
C VAL A 402 25.48 -5.47 5.83
N LEU A 403 24.40 -5.19 6.56
CA LEU A 403 23.09 -4.97 5.95
C LEU A 403 23.08 -3.71 5.05
N ALA A 404 23.74 -2.64 5.49
CA ALA A 404 23.91 -1.43 4.67
C ALA A 404 24.75 -1.70 3.41
N LYS A 405 25.90 -2.39 3.54
CA LYS A 405 26.73 -2.81 2.39
C LYS A 405 25.97 -3.73 1.43
N ALA A 406 25.25 -4.71 1.97
CA ALA A 406 24.40 -5.62 1.21
C ALA A 406 23.37 -4.88 0.36
N ASN A 407 22.70 -3.87 0.92
CA ASN A 407 21.68 -3.09 0.22
C ASN A 407 22.23 -1.92 -0.62
N ALA A 408 23.50 -1.55 -0.47
CA ALA A 408 24.15 -0.48 -1.23
C ALA A 408 24.35 -0.90 -2.70
N THR A 409 23.28 -0.76 -3.48
CA THR A 409 23.19 -1.17 -4.88
C THR A 409 21.90 -0.65 -5.55
N GLU A 410 21.97 -0.42 -6.86
CA GLU A 410 20.84 -0.14 -7.77
C GLU A 410 19.92 -1.35 -8.06
N TYR A 411 20.18 -2.49 -7.46
CA TYR A 411 19.58 -3.76 -7.80
C TYR A 411 19.16 -4.57 -6.56
N GLY A 412 18.45 -5.68 -6.77
CA GLY A 412 18.06 -6.58 -5.69
C GLY A 412 17.11 -7.66 -6.18
N LEU A 413 17.61 -8.66 -6.90
CA LEU A 413 16.78 -9.79 -7.29
C LEU A 413 16.77 -10.85 -6.16
N TYR A 414 17.81 -10.91 -5.30
CA TYR A 414 17.93 -11.78 -4.12
C TYR A 414 19.03 -11.34 -3.14
N ALA A 415 19.06 -11.95 -1.96
CA ALA A 415 20.25 -12.00 -1.10
C ALA A 415 20.24 -13.27 -0.22
N SER A 416 21.42 -13.70 0.26
CA SER A 416 21.55 -14.82 1.21
C SER A 416 22.04 -14.35 2.58
N VAL A 417 21.56 -15.01 3.64
CA VAL A 417 22.09 -14.89 5.00
C VAL A 417 22.29 -16.26 5.63
N TYR A 418 23.48 -16.51 6.18
CA TYR A 418 23.83 -17.73 6.91
C TYR A 418 24.07 -17.38 8.38
N THR A 419 23.22 -17.92 9.27
CA THR A 419 23.12 -17.61 10.71
C THR A 419 22.25 -18.67 11.39
N LYS A 420 22.67 -19.20 12.55
CA LYS A 420 21.83 -20.10 13.37
C LYS A 420 20.89 -19.31 14.30
N ASN A 421 21.18 -18.03 14.54
CA ASN A 421 20.28 -17.11 15.24
C ASN A 421 19.04 -16.79 14.36
N ILE A 422 17.86 -17.20 14.85
CA ILE A 422 16.57 -17.01 14.15
C ILE A 422 16.12 -15.54 14.12
N ASP A 423 16.35 -14.77 15.18
CA ASP A 423 15.98 -13.34 15.21
C ASP A 423 16.78 -12.57 14.17
N ARG A 424 18.07 -12.93 13.97
CA ARG A 424 18.92 -12.38 12.91
C ARG A 424 18.42 -12.81 11.53
N ALA A 425 18.11 -14.09 11.34
CA ALA A 425 17.57 -14.58 10.08
C ALA A 425 16.32 -13.78 9.66
N MET A 426 15.38 -13.54 10.58
CA MET A 426 14.18 -12.75 10.32
C MET A 426 14.47 -11.25 10.10
N ARG A 427 15.51 -10.68 10.73
CA ARG A 427 15.95 -9.30 10.46
C ARG A 427 16.53 -9.15 9.05
N PHE A 428 17.41 -10.06 8.61
CA PHE A 428 17.93 -10.04 7.25
C PHE A 428 16.88 -10.38 6.20
N ALA A 429 16.03 -11.38 6.42
CA ALA A 429 14.93 -11.72 5.52
C ALA A 429 13.92 -10.58 5.31
N LYS A 430 13.79 -9.66 6.28
CA LYS A 430 13.03 -8.41 6.11
C LYS A 430 13.87 -7.25 5.55
N GLY A 431 15.13 -7.17 5.96
CA GLY A 431 15.99 -6.00 5.76
C GLY A 431 16.74 -5.97 4.43
N LEU A 432 16.99 -7.14 3.82
CA LEU A 432 17.64 -7.23 2.51
C LEU A 432 16.66 -6.76 1.42
N GLU A 433 17.06 -5.77 0.62
CA GLU A 433 16.18 -5.10 -0.37
C GLU A 433 16.06 -5.89 -1.68
N ALA A 434 15.68 -7.16 -1.56
CA ALA A 434 15.80 -8.13 -2.63
C ALA A 434 14.52 -8.93 -2.90
N GLY A 435 14.35 -9.38 -4.15
CA GLY A 435 13.16 -10.03 -4.69
C GLY A 435 12.67 -11.27 -3.94
N THR A 436 13.62 -12.11 -3.52
CA THR A 436 13.46 -13.32 -2.70
C THR A 436 14.68 -13.34 -1.75
N VAL A 437 14.69 -14.07 -0.62
CA VAL A 437 15.85 -14.08 0.32
C VAL A 437 16.10 -15.46 0.92
N GLY A 438 17.35 -15.92 0.87
CA GLY A 438 17.79 -17.23 1.35
C GLY A 438 18.28 -17.21 2.79
N VAL A 439 17.78 -18.14 3.61
CA VAL A 439 18.15 -18.28 5.02
C VAL A 439 18.83 -19.63 5.25
N ASN A 440 20.14 -19.60 5.49
CA ASN A 440 21.02 -20.78 5.52
C ASN A 440 20.97 -21.63 4.24
N CYS A 441 20.68 -20.99 3.11
CA CYS A 441 20.73 -21.54 1.77
C CYS A 441 21.15 -20.44 0.79
N THR A 442 21.57 -20.88 -0.38
CA THR A 442 21.74 -20.10 -1.60
C THR A 442 21.68 -21.05 -2.78
N SER A 443 21.87 -20.52 -3.98
CA SER A 443 21.76 -21.21 -5.25
C SER A 443 22.53 -20.49 -6.39
N PRO A 444 22.63 -21.03 -7.62
CA PRO A 444 22.54 -22.44 -8.01
C PRO A 444 22.98 -23.37 -6.88
N GLY A 445 22.05 -24.18 -6.40
CA GLY A 445 22.15 -24.83 -5.09
C GLY A 445 22.95 -26.12 -5.20
N ARG A 446 23.91 -26.34 -4.29
CA ARG A 446 24.66 -27.60 -4.30
C ARG A 446 23.90 -28.68 -3.54
N GLN A 447 23.07 -29.40 -4.27
CA GLN A 447 22.29 -30.55 -3.80
C GLN A 447 23.17 -31.53 -2.99
N TYR A 448 22.69 -31.93 -1.80
CA TYR A 448 23.32 -33.02 -1.05
C TYR A 448 23.08 -34.35 -1.78
N PRO A 449 24.10 -35.21 -1.96
CA PRO A 449 23.97 -36.44 -2.75
C PRO A 449 23.13 -37.48 -2.01
N PHE A 450 21.88 -37.67 -2.45
CA PHE A 450 21.16 -38.92 -2.22
C PHE A 450 21.66 -40.02 -3.17
N ASP A 451 21.50 -41.28 -2.77
CA ASP A 451 22.13 -42.40 -3.47
C ASP A 451 21.55 -42.65 -4.87
N SER A 452 22.44 -42.60 -5.86
CA SER A 452 22.26 -42.98 -7.26
C SER A 452 21.58 -44.34 -7.54
N THR A 453 21.48 -45.24 -6.55
CA THR A 453 20.73 -46.50 -6.67
C THR A 453 19.20 -46.31 -6.70
N VAL A 454 18.70 -45.17 -6.23
CA VAL A 454 17.27 -44.90 -6.03
C VAL A 454 16.61 -44.45 -7.35
N ARG A 455 16.38 -45.42 -8.26
CA ARG A 455 15.58 -45.20 -9.47
C ARG A 455 14.08 -45.12 -9.15
N GLY A 456 13.69 -43.95 -8.66
CA GLY A 456 12.32 -43.49 -8.46
C GLY A 456 12.26 -42.00 -8.80
N ALA A 457 11.35 -41.24 -8.18
CA ALA A 457 11.08 -39.85 -8.57
C ALA A 457 11.36 -38.77 -7.49
N TYR A 458 12.21 -38.93 -6.47
CA TYR A 458 13.51 -39.63 -6.47
C TYR A 458 14.42 -39.20 -7.63
N ALA A 459 14.06 -38.06 -8.24
CA ALA A 459 14.79 -37.26 -9.20
C ALA A 459 13.93 -36.04 -9.56
N ASP A 460 12.65 -36.24 -9.87
CA ASP A 460 11.81 -35.25 -10.56
C ASP A 460 11.41 -34.07 -9.64
N MET A 461 11.12 -34.37 -8.37
CA MET A 461 10.89 -33.41 -7.29
C MET A 461 12.23 -33.04 -6.58
N THR A 462 13.37 -33.55 -7.06
CA THR A 462 14.74 -33.28 -6.55
C THR A 462 15.47 -32.21 -7.37
N ILE A 463 14.98 -31.91 -8.57
CA ILE A 463 15.58 -30.99 -9.53
C ILE A 463 15.13 -29.53 -9.33
N GLN A 464 14.18 -29.31 -8.42
CA GLN A 464 13.66 -27.98 -8.10
C GLN A 464 14.74 -27.06 -7.47
N HIS A 465 15.70 -27.65 -6.74
CA HIS A 465 16.69 -27.03 -5.85
C HIS A 465 17.75 -26.06 -6.49
N LEU A 466 17.50 -25.57 -7.71
CA LEU A 466 18.42 -24.69 -8.44
C LEU A 466 17.80 -23.39 -9.01
N VAL A 467 16.46 -23.22 -9.05
CA VAL A 467 15.83 -21.92 -9.39
C VAL A 467 14.50 -21.72 -8.63
N THR A 468 14.58 -20.92 -7.56
CA THR A 468 13.52 -20.58 -6.58
C THR A 468 12.88 -21.76 -5.88
N GLY A 469 12.27 -21.50 -4.71
CA GLY A 469 11.20 -22.37 -4.25
C GLY A 469 10.20 -22.56 -5.40
N ALA A 470 9.89 -23.81 -5.75
CA ALA A 470 9.07 -24.11 -6.94
C ALA A 470 7.58 -23.72 -6.77
N ASP A 471 7.28 -23.02 -5.69
CA ASP A 471 6.07 -22.33 -5.34
C ASP A 471 6.24 -20.87 -4.91
N MET A 472 7.47 -20.37 -4.85
CA MET A 472 7.81 -19.02 -4.39
C MET A 472 7.91 -18.05 -5.58
N PRO A 473 7.44 -16.80 -5.43
CA PRO A 473 7.54 -15.80 -6.48
C PRO A 473 9.01 -15.42 -6.72
N PHE A 474 9.44 -15.49 -7.98
CA PHE A 474 10.73 -15.00 -8.41
C PHE A 474 10.60 -13.62 -9.06
N GLY A 475 11.50 -12.69 -8.75
CA GLY A 475 11.69 -11.50 -9.58
C GLY A 475 12.13 -10.23 -8.84
N GLY A 476 12.58 -9.23 -9.58
CA GLY A 476 13.42 -8.14 -9.03
C GLY A 476 12.77 -7.12 -8.08
N TYR A 477 13.56 -6.60 -7.14
CA TYR A 477 13.44 -5.23 -6.60
C TYR A 477 14.32 -4.26 -7.44
N LYS A 478 14.17 -2.95 -7.19
CA LYS A 478 14.97 -1.86 -7.79
C LYS A 478 15.10 -2.01 -9.32
N SER A 479 16.30 -1.88 -9.89
CA SER A 479 16.53 -2.01 -11.34
C SER A 479 16.66 -3.44 -11.85
N SER A 480 16.45 -4.46 -11.00
CA SER A 480 16.50 -5.87 -11.38
C SER A 480 15.24 -6.41 -12.03
N GLY A 481 14.08 -5.76 -11.90
CA GLY A 481 12.86 -6.33 -12.47
C GLY A 481 11.59 -5.54 -12.24
N SER A 482 10.50 -6.06 -12.79
CA SER A 482 9.16 -5.50 -12.61
C SER A 482 8.11 -6.58 -12.88
N GLY A 483 7.27 -6.85 -11.87
CA GLY A 483 6.44 -8.05 -11.82
C GLY A 483 7.10 -9.18 -11.03
N ARG A 484 6.55 -10.38 -11.14
CA ARG A 484 7.09 -11.64 -10.65
C ARG A 484 6.71 -12.74 -11.64
N GLU A 485 7.52 -13.80 -11.69
CA GLU A 485 7.11 -15.10 -12.18
C GLU A 485 6.65 -15.96 -10.97
N GLU A 486 5.61 -16.80 -11.15
CA GLU A 486 4.92 -17.63 -10.12
C GLU A 486 3.76 -16.99 -9.29
N GLU A 487 2.98 -17.82 -8.57
CA GLU A 487 1.70 -17.48 -7.90
C GLU A 487 1.75 -17.62 -6.36
N GLU A 488 1.59 -16.52 -5.62
CA GLU A 488 1.65 -16.47 -4.14
C GLU A 488 0.53 -17.27 -3.42
N TYR A 489 -0.66 -17.36 -4.02
CA TYR A 489 -1.88 -17.70 -3.28
C TYR A 489 -2.05 -19.19 -2.96
N GLN A 490 -1.72 -20.08 -3.90
CA GLN A 490 -1.99 -21.51 -3.80
C GLN A 490 -1.07 -22.27 -2.82
N CYS A 491 0.07 -21.70 -2.44
CA CYS A 491 1.05 -22.40 -1.60
C CYS A 491 1.03 -21.95 -0.14
N SER A 492 0.56 -20.74 0.15
CA SER A 492 0.00 -20.43 1.48
C SER A 492 -1.04 -21.48 1.90
N MET A 493 -1.91 -21.90 0.97
CA MET A 493 -2.90 -22.96 1.21
C MET A 493 -2.24 -24.33 1.39
N ARG A 494 -1.39 -24.80 0.45
CA ARG A 494 -0.79 -26.14 0.52
C ARG A 494 0.12 -26.38 1.74
N ILE A 495 0.84 -25.35 2.21
CA ILE A 495 1.60 -25.43 3.47
C ILE A 495 0.65 -25.71 4.65
N LEU A 496 -0.50 -25.04 4.68
CA LEU A 496 -1.52 -25.26 5.72
C LEU A 496 -2.19 -26.63 5.54
N GLU A 497 -2.41 -27.12 4.32
CA GLU A 497 -2.95 -28.48 4.07
C GLU A 497 -2.02 -29.58 4.57
N HIS A 498 -0.69 -29.36 4.48
CA HIS A 498 0.32 -30.28 5.01
C HIS A 498 0.30 -30.35 6.55
N PHE A 499 0.14 -29.21 7.24
CA PHE A 499 0.04 -29.18 8.70
C PHE A 499 -1.35 -29.58 9.25
N PHE A 500 -2.40 -29.50 8.42
CA PHE A 500 -3.80 -29.76 8.82
C PHE A 500 -4.53 -30.73 7.87
N PRO A 501 -3.99 -31.94 7.63
CA PRO A 501 -4.59 -32.89 6.71
C PRO A 501 -6.03 -33.25 7.11
N GLY A 502 -6.89 -33.40 6.10
CA GLY A 502 -8.31 -33.74 6.28
C GLY A 502 -9.19 -32.62 6.87
N HIS A 503 -8.65 -31.42 7.13
CA HIS A 503 -9.44 -30.27 7.57
C HIS A 503 -9.80 -29.35 6.40
N GLU A 504 -11.04 -28.87 6.36
CA GLU A 504 -11.43 -27.81 5.41
C GLU A 504 -10.77 -26.49 5.83
N LEU A 505 -9.85 -25.99 5.02
CA LEU A 505 -9.12 -24.76 5.30
C LEU A 505 -9.88 -23.54 4.80
N ASN A 506 -10.64 -22.96 5.72
CA ASN A 506 -11.39 -21.74 5.52
C ASN A 506 -11.06 -20.75 6.64
N LEU A 507 -11.61 -19.53 6.55
CA LEU A 507 -11.28 -18.45 7.49
C LEU A 507 -11.62 -18.80 8.96
N GLN A 508 -12.49 -19.78 9.21
CA GLN A 508 -12.88 -20.21 10.55
C GLN A 508 -11.92 -21.25 11.13
N SER A 509 -11.49 -22.24 10.36
CA SER A 509 -10.51 -23.24 10.83
C SER A 509 -9.13 -22.60 11.06
N LEU A 510 -8.68 -21.73 10.15
CA LEU A 510 -7.42 -20.99 10.31
C LEU A 510 -7.41 -20.07 11.55
N ARG A 511 -8.54 -19.43 11.87
CA ARG A 511 -8.69 -18.66 13.12
C ARG A 511 -8.65 -19.57 14.37
N THR A 512 -9.20 -20.78 14.30
CA THR A 512 -9.15 -21.76 15.40
C THR A 512 -7.72 -22.28 15.62
N ILE A 513 -6.99 -22.58 14.55
CA ILE A 513 -5.57 -22.98 14.58
C ILE A 513 -4.71 -21.87 15.21
N ALA A 514 -4.81 -20.65 14.69
CA ALA A 514 -4.07 -19.49 15.20
C ALA A 514 -4.40 -19.20 16.68
N LYS A 515 -5.64 -19.46 17.10
CA LYS A 515 -6.07 -19.38 18.51
C LYS A 515 -5.41 -20.46 19.37
N ALA A 516 -5.42 -21.73 18.94
CA ALA A 516 -4.82 -22.83 19.70
C ALA A 516 -3.30 -22.66 19.90
N ILE A 517 -2.60 -22.20 18.86
CA ILE A 517 -1.18 -21.84 18.92
C ILE A 517 -0.96 -20.70 19.94
N LYS A 518 -1.78 -19.64 19.87
CA LYS A 518 -1.69 -18.48 20.77
C LYS A 518 -2.06 -18.79 22.23
N GLU A 519 -2.91 -19.77 22.47
CA GLU A 519 -3.32 -20.23 23.81
C GLU A 519 -2.37 -21.30 24.38
N GLY A 520 -1.36 -21.75 23.64
CA GLY A 520 -0.42 -22.80 24.07
C GLY A 520 -1.06 -24.19 24.18
N THR A 521 -2.27 -24.36 23.62
CA THR A 521 -3.07 -25.60 23.66
C THR A 521 -2.88 -26.48 22.42
N PHE A 522 -1.93 -26.11 21.56
CA PHE A 522 -1.64 -26.77 20.29
C PHE A 522 -0.84 -28.08 20.49
N ASN A 523 -1.56 -29.19 20.66
CA ASN A 523 -1.00 -30.53 20.48
C ASN A 523 -1.07 -30.94 19.00
N ALA A 524 0.06 -30.90 18.30
CA ALA A 524 0.22 -31.67 17.07
C ALA A 524 0.51 -33.14 17.45
N GLU A 525 -0.42 -34.05 17.19
CA GLU A 525 -0.13 -35.49 17.29
C GLU A 525 0.75 -35.92 16.11
N PRO A 526 1.91 -36.58 16.34
CA PRO A 526 2.70 -37.14 15.25
C PRO A 526 1.93 -38.30 14.60
N VAL A 527 1.79 -38.28 13.27
CA VAL A 527 0.99 -39.28 12.54
C VAL A 527 1.60 -40.67 12.64
N GLN A 528 1.05 -41.50 13.54
CA GLN A 528 1.30 -42.94 13.56
C GLN A 528 0.50 -43.63 12.45
N HIS A 529 1.03 -43.68 11.22
CA HIS A 529 0.79 -44.75 10.23
C HIS A 529 1.61 -44.53 8.94
N THR A 530 2.83 -45.05 8.90
CA THR A 530 3.79 -44.86 7.79
C THR A 530 4.02 -46.13 6.93
N GLU A 531 3.14 -47.13 7.00
CA GLU A 531 3.26 -48.41 6.27
C GLU A 531 2.19 -48.63 5.18
N GLY A 532 1.30 -47.66 4.92
CA GLY A 532 0.13 -47.85 4.04
C GLY A 532 0.17 -47.19 2.66
N LEU A 533 1.09 -46.24 2.42
CA LEU A 533 0.99 -45.30 1.28
C LEU A 533 2.27 -45.14 0.45
N PHE A 534 3.14 -46.17 0.43
CA PHE A 534 4.20 -46.29 -0.57
C PHE A 534 4.18 -47.65 -1.28
N SER A 535 3.56 -47.66 -2.46
CA SER A 535 4.18 -48.30 -3.61
C SER A 535 4.65 -47.19 -4.54
N SER A 536 5.97 -46.95 -4.56
CA SER A 536 6.77 -46.58 -5.74
C SER A 536 6.15 -45.61 -6.78
N ASP A 537 6.64 -44.38 -6.97
CA ASP A 537 7.84 -43.72 -6.42
C ASP A 537 7.61 -42.18 -6.42
N GLN A 538 7.56 -41.49 -5.25
CA GLN A 538 8.61 -40.59 -4.70
C GLN A 538 8.67 -39.18 -5.36
N ALA A 539 9.61 -38.27 -5.07
CA ALA A 539 9.95 -37.56 -3.81
C ALA A 539 11.05 -36.48 -4.04
N SER A 540 11.14 -35.53 -3.10
CA SER A 540 11.84 -34.23 -3.01
C SER A 540 13.36 -34.13 -3.34
N PRO A 541 14.03 -32.94 -3.25
CA PRO A 541 13.53 -31.62 -2.78
C PRO A 541 13.61 -30.37 -3.70
N GLU A 542 12.59 -29.51 -3.51
CA GLU A 542 12.63 -28.12 -2.96
C GLU A 542 13.52 -27.03 -3.63
N ASP A 543 14.15 -26.10 -2.90
CA ASP A 543 14.10 -24.66 -3.25
C ASP A 543 15.42 -23.94 -3.73
N ALA A 544 15.31 -22.63 -3.98
CA ALA A 544 16.37 -21.61 -4.21
C ALA A 544 17.02 -21.48 -5.61
N GLU A 545 17.44 -20.33 -6.21
CA GLU A 545 17.27 -18.85 -6.05
C GLU A 545 18.52 -18.07 -6.61
N SER A 546 18.78 -16.82 -6.16
CA SER A 546 20.13 -16.33 -5.75
C SER A 546 21.24 -15.98 -6.75
N VAL A 547 20.85 -15.57 -7.95
CA VAL A 547 20.71 -14.13 -8.32
C VAL A 547 21.97 -13.18 -8.33
N ASP A 548 21.98 -12.21 -9.29
CA ASP A 548 22.72 -10.92 -9.39
C ASP A 548 24.10 -10.78 -10.16
N ASP A 549 24.65 -9.58 -10.57
CA ASP A 549 25.52 -8.66 -9.74
C ASP A 549 26.09 -7.25 -10.27
N GLY A 550 25.31 -6.22 -10.70
CA GLY A 550 25.49 -4.75 -10.35
C GLY A 550 25.61 -3.68 -11.48
N GLU A 551 25.90 -2.35 -11.34
CA GLU A 551 25.41 -1.12 -10.56
C GLU A 551 25.51 0.13 -11.52
N GLU A 552 25.59 1.46 -11.23
CA GLU A 552 25.59 2.44 -10.09
C GLU A 552 25.35 3.90 -10.63
N GLN A 553 24.74 4.86 -9.87
CA GLN A 553 25.26 6.26 -9.64
C GLN A 553 24.35 7.19 -8.78
N ASP A 554 24.90 7.73 -7.67
CA ASP A 554 24.61 9.05 -7.01
C ASP A 554 23.13 9.50 -6.77
N VAL A 555 22.37 8.89 -5.85
CA VAL A 555 22.33 9.11 -4.37
C VAL A 555 21.54 10.34 -3.85
N ASN A 556 21.26 11.38 -4.64
CA ASN A 556 20.61 12.61 -4.10
C ASN A 556 19.05 12.60 -3.98
N GLU A 557 18.34 11.54 -4.40
CA GLU A 557 16.86 11.54 -4.49
C GLU A 557 16.12 10.54 -3.54
N LEU A 558 16.83 9.79 -2.68
CA LEU A 558 16.31 8.55 -2.07
C LEU A 558 15.68 8.65 -0.66
N HIS A 559 15.51 9.84 -0.09
CA HIS A 559 15.26 10.01 1.36
C HIS A 559 13.81 9.85 1.88
N GLU A 560 12.79 9.63 1.04
CA GLU A 560 11.37 9.70 1.46
C GLU A 560 10.63 8.41 1.95
N PRO A 561 11.04 7.15 1.69
CA PRO A 561 10.17 5.99 1.99
C PRO A 561 10.38 5.34 3.37
N LEU A 562 11.50 5.57 4.06
CA LEU A 562 11.83 4.95 5.35
C LEU A 562 11.74 6.00 6.47
N GLY A 563 10.84 5.76 7.44
CA GLY A 563 10.60 6.70 8.54
C GLY A 563 11.82 6.90 9.44
N CYS A 564 12.01 8.12 9.94
CA CYS A 564 13.27 8.61 10.48
C CYS A 564 13.52 8.25 11.96
N MET A 565 14.80 8.21 12.33
CA MET A 565 15.25 8.20 13.73
C MET A 565 15.45 9.64 14.20
N MET A 566 14.43 10.16 14.87
CA MET A 566 14.30 11.54 15.33
C MET A 566 14.87 11.73 16.73
N LYS A 567 15.11 12.96 17.18
CA LYS A 567 15.75 13.22 18.49
C LYS A 567 14.84 14.06 19.38
N ASP A 568 14.29 13.44 20.42
CA ASP A 568 13.38 14.12 21.34
C ASP A 568 14.06 15.29 22.07
N SER A 569 13.25 16.21 22.61
CA SER A 569 13.72 17.41 23.33
C SER A 569 14.50 17.11 24.62
N ARG A 570 14.60 15.84 25.04
CA ARG A 570 15.47 15.36 26.14
C ARG A 570 16.78 14.76 25.61
N GLY A 571 17.02 14.85 24.30
CA GLY A 571 18.21 14.38 23.60
C GLY A 571 18.20 12.91 23.19
N LYS A 572 17.09 12.19 23.39
CA LYS A 572 17.01 10.73 23.16
C LYS A 572 16.42 10.43 21.77
N PHE A 573 17.09 9.56 21.02
CA PHE A 573 16.58 9.13 19.72
C PHE A 573 15.31 8.27 19.83
N ARG A 574 14.37 8.51 18.92
CA ARG A 574 13.04 7.90 18.81
C ARG A 574 12.78 7.55 17.35
N TYR A 575 12.34 6.32 17.08
CA TYR A 575 11.90 5.94 15.74
C TYR A 575 10.51 6.52 15.46
N VAL A 576 10.34 7.26 14.38
CA VAL A 576 9.04 7.68 13.84
C VAL A 576 8.88 7.02 12.48
N GLY A 577 8.66 5.71 12.53
CA GLY A 577 8.61 4.87 11.34
C GLY A 577 7.39 5.11 10.47
N ALA A 578 7.52 4.80 9.18
CA ALA A 578 6.40 4.45 8.29
C ALA A 578 5.78 3.07 8.65
N HIS A 579 5.77 2.75 9.95
CA HIS A 579 5.55 1.43 10.56
C HIS A 579 4.74 1.54 11.86
N SER A 580 4.01 2.64 12.06
CA SER A 580 2.83 2.56 12.91
C SER A 580 1.85 1.56 12.28
N GLU A 581 1.23 0.67 13.05
CA GLU A 581 0.22 -0.30 12.56
C GLU A 581 -1.14 0.39 12.28
N ILE A 582 -1.03 1.62 11.81
CA ILE A 582 -2.07 2.63 11.69
C ILE A 582 -2.20 2.89 10.19
N PRO A 583 -3.33 2.56 9.57
CA PRO A 583 -3.47 2.51 8.11
C PRO A 583 -3.59 3.90 7.44
N PHE A 584 -2.80 4.88 7.89
CA PHE A 584 -2.77 6.25 7.37
C PHE A 584 -2.50 6.29 5.85
N ASN A 585 -1.51 5.53 5.38
CA ASN A 585 -1.21 5.41 3.94
C ASN A 585 -2.36 4.76 3.16
N ALA A 586 -3.11 3.83 3.77
CA ALA A 586 -4.27 3.23 3.12
C ALA A 586 -5.43 4.22 2.96
N ALA A 587 -5.56 5.19 3.88
CA ALA A 587 -6.58 6.21 3.81
C ALA A 587 -6.31 7.25 2.71
N VAL A 588 -5.06 7.70 2.57
CA VAL A 588 -4.64 8.52 1.42
C VAL A 588 -4.86 7.73 0.11
N ALA A 589 -4.57 6.42 0.10
CA ALA A 589 -4.89 5.56 -1.03
C ALA A 589 -6.41 5.34 -1.27
N THR A 590 -7.29 5.60 -0.30
CA THR A 590 -8.75 5.48 -0.49
C THR A 590 -9.35 6.69 -1.21
N LEU A 591 -8.64 7.81 -1.33
CA LEU A 591 -8.96 8.89 -2.27
C LEU A 591 -8.78 8.45 -3.76
N GLY A 592 -8.25 7.24 -4.00
CA GLY A 592 -8.04 6.64 -5.32
C GLY A 592 -9.24 5.92 -5.96
N MET A 593 -10.47 6.08 -5.45
CA MET A 593 -11.70 5.54 -6.05
C MET A 593 -12.62 6.67 -6.52
N GLN A 594 -13.20 6.68 -7.74
CA GLN A 594 -12.98 5.99 -9.02
C GLN A 594 -13.65 6.88 -10.10
N ARG A 595 -13.20 6.88 -11.37
CA ARG A 595 -14.09 6.86 -12.57
C ARG A 595 -13.36 6.79 -13.92
N LYS A 596 -14.16 6.63 -14.98
CA LYS A 596 -13.76 6.52 -16.39
C LYS A 596 -13.54 7.90 -17.03
N ASP A 597 -12.79 7.89 -18.14
CA ASP A 597 -12.50 8.99 -19.06
C ASP A 597 -11.54 10.10 -18.53
N PRO A 598 -10.28 10.13 -19.00
CA PRO A 598 -9.30 11.14 -18.61
C PRO A 598 -9.32 12.43 -19.46
N SER A 599 -10.25 12.59 -20.41
CA SER A 599 -10.15 13.62 -21.47
C SER A 599 -10.76 15.00 -21.14
N ILE A 600 -11.52 15.13 -20.05
CA ILE A 600 -12.36 16.32 -19.77
C ILE A 600 -11.70 17.33 -18.81
N ILE A 601 -10.68 16.93 -18.04
CA ILE A 601 -9.94 17.84 -17.14
C ILE A 601 -8.59 18.20 -17.80
N PRO A 602 -8.31 19.48 -18.12
CA PRO A 602 -6.98 19.87 -18.56
C PRO A 602 -5.97 19.63 -17.43
N GLY A 603 -4.81 19.06 -17.75
CA GLY A 603 -3.81 18.66 -16.76
C GLY A 603 -3.47 19.79 -15.77
N PRO A 604 -3.24 19.45 -14.49
CA PRO A 604 -3.02 20.45 -13.44
C PRO A 604 -1.89 21.39 -13.83
N LYS A 605 -2.12 22.71 -13.70
CA LYS A 605 -1.03 23.69 -13.81
C LYS A 605 0.02 23.34 -12.76
N VAL A 606 1.27 23.24 -13.19
CA VAL A 606 2.42 22.89 -12.33
C VAL A 606 2.71 24.04 -11.37
N GLY A 607 1.95 24.08 -10.27
CA GLY A 607 2.30 24.74 -9.03
C GLY A 607 2.64 23.64 -8.02
N SER A 608 3.78 23.76 -7.36
CA SER A 608 4.35 22.73 -6.49
C SER A 608 3.47 22.43 -5.27
N TYR A 609 2.74 21.31 -5.32
CA TYR A 609 2.19 20.61 -4.17
C TYR A 609 2.65 19.13 -4.19
N PRO A 610 3.11 18.52 -3.07
CA PRO A 610 3.23 19.09 -1.72
C PRO A 610 4.10 20.37 -1.72
N PRO A 611 3.84 21.32 -0.81
CA PRO A 611 4.62 22.54 -0.77
C PRO A 611 6.07 22.12 -0.53
N THR A 612 6.99 22.59 -1.37
CA THR A 612 8.39 22.16 -1.34
C THR A 612 8.91 22.25 0.09
N LEU A 613 9.27 21.09 0.65
CA LEU A 613 10.00 21.04 1.91
C LEU A 613 11.21 21.97 1.78
N PRO A 614 11.48 22.84 2.78
CA PRO A 614 12.70 23.63 2.75
C PRO A 614 13.89 22.70 2.57
N VAL A 615 14.76 23.01 1.60
CA VAL A 615 16.05 22.35 1.48
C VAL A 615 16.71 22.39 2.85
N ALA A 616 17.18 21.25 3.34
CA ALA A 616 17.75 21.13 4.68
C ALA A 616 18.77 22.24 4.91
N SER A 617 18.48 23.13 5.86
CA SER A 617 19.44 24.15 6.29
C SER A 617 20.74 23.45 6.71
N PRO A 618 21.91 23.98 6.34
CA PRO A 618 23.18 23.35 6.72
C PRO A 618 23.25 23.23 8.25
N SER A 619 23.95 22.18 8.71
CA SER A 619 24.20 21.84 10.11
C SER A 619 24.38 23.07 11.01
N THR A 620 23.73 23.06 12.16
CA THR A 620 23.70 24.16 13.16
C THR A 620 25.08 24.73 13.49
N ASP A 621 25.46 25.79 12.78
CA ASP A 621 26.64 26.60 13.07
C ASP A 621 26.39 27.34 14.41
N PRO A 622 27.20 27.12 15.47
CA PRO A 622 26.83 27.47 16.84
C PRO A 622 27.05 28.96 17.17
N GLY A 623 26.43 29.86 16.39
CA GLY A 623 26.73 31.30 16.44
C GLY A 623 25.59 32.29 16.16
N ILE A 624 24.36 31.86 15.82
CA ILE A 624 23.23 32.77 15.55
C ILE A 624 22.10 32.57 16.55
N GLU A 625 21.51 33.67 17.03
CA GLU A 625 20.33 33.67 17.90
C GLU A 625 19.06 33.89 17.07
N GLU A 626 18.28 32.83 16.87
CA GLU A 626 16.96 32.96 16.25
C GLU A 626 15.97 33.61 17.22
N SER A 627 15.48 34.79 16.85
CA SER A 627 14.50 35.54 17.63
C SER A 627 13.08 35.22 17.13
N TYR A 628 12.36 34.40 17.89
CA TYR A 628 10.95 34.12 17.64
C TYR A 628 10.09 35.38 17.83
N TYR A 629 9.18 35.65 16.89
CA TYR A 629 8.15 36.68 17.08
C TYR A 629 7.18 36.25 18.18
N LEU A 630 6.77 37.20 19.04
CA LEU A 630 5.69 37.05 20.01
C LEU A 630 4.80 38.31 19.95
N PRO A 631 3.46 38.20 20.01
CA PRO A 631 2.58 39.34 20.20
C PRO A 631 2.76 39.98 21.58
N GLY A 632 2.12 41.12 21.82
CA GLY A 632 2.03 41.69 23.16
C GLY A 632 1.39 40.70 24.15
N ARG A 633 1.88 40.64 25.39
CA ARG A 633 1.45 39.63 26.37
C ARG A 633 -0.07 39.59 26.58
N GLU A 634 -0.73 40.75 26.58
CA GLU A 634 -2.19 40.88 26.69
C GLU A 634 -2.95 40.19 25.53
N LEU A 635 -2.43 40.27 24.30
CA LEU A 635 -2.97 39.54 23.14
C LEU A 635 -2.77 38.03 23.27
N CYS A 636 -1.59 37.62 23.74
CA CYS A 636 -1.30 36.22 24.03
C CYS A 636 -2.30 35.64 25.03
N ASP A 637 -2.55 36.31 26.15
CA ASP A 637 -3.49 35.83 27.17
C ASP A 637 -4.93 35.73 26.62
N ILE A 638 -5.35 36.64 25.74
CA ILE A 638 -6.65 36.57 25.03
C ILE A 638 -6.71 35.36 24.10
N TYR A 639 -5.68 35.13 23.29
CA TYR A 639 -5.63 33.99 22.35
C TYR A 639 -5.59 32.64 23.09
N ILE A 640 -4.88 32.57 24.22
CA ILE A 640 -4.87 31.39 25.09
C ILE A 640 -6.23 31.17 25.76
N SER A 641 -6.94 32.22 26.21
CA SER A 641 -8.31 32.09 26.74
C SER A 641 -9.27 31.53 25.71
N ARG A 642 -9.32 32.12 24.50
CA ARG A 642 -10.18 31.63 23.40
C ARG A 642 -9.86 30.17 23.04
N PHE A 643 -8.58 29.81 22.96
CA PHE A 643 -8.17 28.41 22.73
C PHE A 643 -8.65 27.47 23.86
N LEU A 644 -8.56 27.90 25.13
CA LEU A 644 -9.01 27.12 26.27
C LEU A 644 -10.53 26.92 26.30
N GLU A 645 -11.28 27.98 25.99
CA GLU A 645 -12.74 28.02 26.06
C GLU A 645 -13.40 27.30 24.88
N ASP A 646 -12.91 27.49 23.65
CA ASP A 646 -13.57 26.98 22.44
C ASP A 646 -13.04 25.65 21.93
N VAL A 647 -11.73 25.42 22.03
CA VAL A 647 -11.04 24.27 21.42
C VAL A 647 -10.65 23.23 22.47
N HIS A 648 -9.94 23.62 23.52
CA HIS A 648 -9.45 22.70 24.56
C HIS A 648 -10.58 22.09 25.41
N SER A 649 -11.68 22.82 25.60
CA SER A 649 -12.91 22.36 26.25
C SER A 649 -13.56 21.13 25.59
N THR A 650 -13.21 20.86 24.33
CA THR A 650 -13.64 19.68 23.55
C THR A 650 -12.48 18.78 23.15
N HIS A 651 -11.26 19.30 23.02
CA HIS A 651 -10.07 18.58 22.56
C HIS A 651 -8.90 18.76 23.54
N TRP A 652 -8.78 17.84 24.50
CA TRP A 652 -7.82 17.98 25.60
C TRP A 652 -6.37 17.71 25.17
N LEU A 653 -5.54 18.75 25.18
CA LEU A 653 -4.14 18.68 24.73
C LEU A 653 -3.13 18.94 25.87
N TYR A 654 -3.47 19.81 26.83
CA TYR A 654 -2.62 20.22 27.94
C TYR A 654 -3.35 20.20 29.30
N PRO A 655 -2.67 19.93 30.43
CA PRO A 655 -3.09 20.44 31.74
C PRO A 655 -3.00 21.97 31.73
N VAL A 656 -4.03 22.68 32.18
CA VAL A 656 -4.14 24.16 32.02
C VAL A 656 -3.04 24.88 32.80
N GLU A 657 -2.71 24.40 34.00
CA GLU A 657 -1.63 24.92 34.85
C GLU A 657 -0.23 24.65 34.26
N SER A 658 -0.13 23.69 33.34
CA SER A 658 1.11 23.42 32.59
C SER A 658 1.19 24.32 31.35
N LEU A 659 0.06 24.53 30.65
CA LEU A 659 -0.01 25.46 29.53
C LEU A 659 0.35 26.89 29.95
N LEU A 660 -0.35 27.43 30.96
CA LEU A 660 -0.14 28.80 31.43
C LEU A 660 1.30 29.02 31.93
N ARG A 661 1.86 28.08 32.72
CA ARG A 661 3.25 28.16 33.19
C ARG A 661 4.27 28.18 32.04
N ARG A 662 3.99 27.48 30.93
CA ARG A 662 4.86 27.50 29.74
C ARG A 662 4.73 28.80 28.97
N VAL A 663 3.53 29.38 28.87
CA VAL A 663 3.34 30.73 28.34
C VAL A 663 4.11 31.74 29.19
N ASP A 664 3.95 31.73 30.51
CA ASP A 664 4.71 32.59 31.44
C ASP A 664 6.23 32.43 31.27
N SER A 665 6.71 31.18 31.16
CA SER A 665 8.12 30.89 30.91
C SER A 665 8.61 31.34 29.53
N THR A 666 7.73 31.51 28.54
CA THR A 666 8.09 31.96 27.17
C THR A 666 8.22 33.49 27.10
N TYR A 667 7.48 34.21 27.95
CA TYR A 667 7.52 35.68 28.06
C TYR A 667 8.48 36.20 29.15
N SER A 668 9.35 35.34 29.71
CA SER A 668 10.34 35.74 30.71
C SER A 668 11.68 36.11 30.07
N GLU A 669 12.29 37.21 30.51
CA GLU A 669 13.66 37.59 30.14
C GLU A 669 14.74 36.56 30.54
N SER A 670 14.39 35.57 31.38
CA SER A 670 15.29 34.49 31.82
C SER A 670 14.93 33.11 31.25
N ALA A 671 14.14 33.07 30.17
CA ALA A 671 13.67 31.83 29.56
C ALA A 671 14.81 30.93 29.01
N PRO A 672 14.77 29.60 29.24
CA PRO A 672 15.50 28.67 28.38
C PRO A 672 14.92 28.70 26.95
N ARG A 673 15.76 28.45 25.93
CA ARG A 673 15.31 28.47 24.52
C ARG A 673 14.12 27.52 24.29
N SER A 674 13.01 28.07 23.80
CA SER A 674 11.83 27.32 23.39
C SER A 674 12.13 26.33 22.26
N SER A 675 11.56 25.12 22.33
CA SER A 675 11.61 24.14 21.24
C SER A 675 10.69 24.55 20.07
N SER A 676 10.99 24.03 18.89
CA SER A 676 10.26 24.33 17.65
C SER A 676 8.83 23.81 17.73
N SER A 677 8.61 22.65 18.35
CA SER A 677 7.27 22.08 18.59
C SER A 677 6.44 22.92 19.56
N TRP A 678 7.07 23.49 20.59
CA TRP A 678 6.38 24.41 21.51
C TRP A 678 6.00 25.72 20.81
N MET A 679 6.91 26.31 20.04
CA MET A 679 6.61 27.51 19.26
C MET A 679 5.57 27.25 18.17
N CYS A 680 5.57 26.07 17.53
CA CYS A 680 4.54 25.67 16.58
C CYS A 680 3.18 25.49 17.25
N CYS A 681 3.11 24.91 18.46
CA CYS A 681 1.88 24.90 19.26
C CYS A 681 1.39 26.33 19.51
N LEU A 682 2.27 27.21 20.00
CA LEU A 682 1.93 28.56 20.41
C LEU A 682 1.47 29.42 19.23
N TYR A 683 2.15 29.37 18.08
CA TYR A 683 1.70 30.01 16.84
C TYR A 683 0.38 29.44 16.33
N THR A 684 0.09 28.16 16.55
CA THR A 684 -1.23 27.62 16.18
C THR A 684 -2.33 28.11 17.13
N MET A 685 -2.06 28.32 18.43
CA MET A 685 -3.00 28.99 19.35
C MET A 685 -3.25 30.43 18.92
N PHE A 686 -2.20 31.15 18.53
CA PHE A 686 -2.33 32.52 18.03
C PHE A 686 -3.07 32.56 16.69
N ALA A 687 -2.86 31.62 15.78
CA ALA A 687 -3.63 31.54 14.53
C ALA A 687 -5.13 31.34 14.77
N ILE A 688 -5.49 30.48 15.72
CA ILE A 688 -6.89 30.24 16.12
C ILE A 688 -7.46 31.49 16.83
N GLY A 689 -6.72 32.09 17.76
CA GLY A 689 -7.15 33.26 18.52
C GLY A 689 -7.21 34.57 17.72
N ALA A 690 -6.31 34.76 16.76
CA ALA A 690 -6.19 35.90 15.85
C ALA A 690 -7.01 35.73 14.55
N ALA A 691 -7.95 34.77 14.52
CA ALA A 691 -8.96 34.72 13.50
C ALA A 691 -9.84 35.98 13.59
N ASN A 692 -9.67 36.87 12.60
CA ASN A 692 -10.07 38.27 12.67
C ASN A 692 -11.57 38.45 12.91
N TYR A 693 -11.93 39.08 14.03
CA TYR A 693 -13.30 39.54 14.29
C TYR A 693 -13.63 40.73 13.37
N VAL A 694 -14.21 40.44 12.21
CA VAL A 694 -14.83 41.47 11.36
C VAL A 694 -16.24 41.71 11.88
N GLY A 695 -16.53 42.94 12.32
CA GLY A 695 -17.83 43.31 12.85
C GLY A 695 -18.93 43.24 11.78
N THR A 696 -20.19 43.21 12.22
CA THR A 696 -21.40 42.87 11.43
C THR A 696 -21.71 43.69 10.17
N ASN A 697 -20.88 44.67 9.80
CA ASN A 697 -20.96 45.46 8.56
C ASN A 697 -19.64 45.50 7.75
N GLY A 698 -18.72 44.56 7.95
CA GLY A 698 -17.47 44.47 7.17
C GLY A 698 -16.34 45.40 7.61
N ASN A 699 -16.50 46.11 8.73
CA ASN A 699 -15.44 46.90 9.36
C ASN A 699 -14.64 46.05 10.37
N SER A 700 -13.44 46.54 10.69
CA SER A 700 -12.51 46.02 11.71
C SER A 700 -13.17 45.79 13.09
N PRO A 701 -12.48 45.10 14.04
CA PRO A 701 -13.02 44.86 15.38
C PRO A 701 -13.52 46.13 16.09
N PRO A 702 -14.36 46.00 17.15
CA PRO A 702 -14.75 47.10 18.01
C PRO A 702 -13.51 47.92 18.43
N PRO A 703 -13.60 49.26 18.57
CA PRO A 703 -12.44 50.11 18.86
C PRO A 703 -11.74 49.78 20.19
N ASP A 704 -12.44 49.08 21.09
CA ASP A 704 -11.95 48.62 22.38
C ASP A 704 -11.37 47.19 22.35
N TRP A 705 -11.35 46.51 21.19
CA TRP A 705 -10.90 45.13 21.04
C TRP A 705 -9.39 45.03 20.74
N PRO A 706 -8.57 44.41 21.61
CA PRO A 706 -7.11 44.48 21.50
C PRO A 706 -6.51 43.96 20.19
N ALA A 707 -7.14 43.01 19.47
CA ALA A 707 -6.58 42.45 18.24
C ALA A 707 -6.43 43.47 17.08
N ALA A 708 -6.96 44.69 17.21
CA ALA A 708 -6.61 45.81 16.32
C ALA A 708 -5.14 46.29 16.49
N LEU A 709 -4.42 45.78 17.50
CA LEU A 709 -3.02 46.06 17.80
C LEU A 709 -2.05 44.92 17.42
N ASP A 710 -2.54 43.76 16.96
CA ASP A 710 -1.66 42.72 16.45
C ASP A 710 -1.15 43.12 15.05
N LEU A 711 0.14 42.86 14.80
CA LEU A 711 0.81 43.05 13.51
C LEU A 711 0.68 41.82 12.60
N LYS A 712 0.02 40.75 13.07
CA LYS A 712 -0.14 39.46 12.38
C LYS A 712 -1.59 38.98 12.39
N THR A 713 -2.00 38.45 11.25
CA THR A 713 -3.29 37.77 11.07
C THR A 713 -3.18 36.27 11.41
N SER A 714 -4.33 35.60 11.47
CA SER A 714 -4.41 34.13 11.51
C SER A 714 -3.53 33.44 10.44
N GLU A 715 -3.49 33.97 9.22
CA GLU A 715 -2.69 33.42 8.12
C GLU A 715 -1.18 33.63 8.31
N ASP A 716 -0.77 34.76 8.89
CA ASP A 716 0.63 35.02 9.27
C ASP A 716 1.10 34.05 10.34
N TYR A 717 0.28 33.80 11.37
CA TYR A 717 0.59 32.85 12.44
C TYR A 717 0.63 31.40 11.94
N ILE A 718 -0.27 31.02 11.02
CA ILE A 718 -0.18 29.73 10.30
C ILE A 718 1.08 29.63 9.45
N THR A 719 1.55 30.74 8.88
CA THR A 719 2.79 30.77 8.09
C THR A 719 4.02 30.58 9.01
N LEU A 720 4.04 31.23 10.17
CA LEU A 720 5.05 30.99 11.21
C LEU A 720 5.03 29.54 11.74
N ALA A 721 3.85 28.99 12.01
CA ALA A 721 3.71 27.58 12.41
C ALA A 721 4.22 26.64 11.30
N LYS A 722 3.88 26.90 10.03
CA LYS A 722 4.34 26.15 8.86
C LYS A 722 5.87 26.15 8.69
N GLN A 723 6.54 27.25 9.02
CA GLN A 723 8.01 27.33 8.96
C GLN A 723 8.70 26.39 9.95
N LEU A 724 8.07 26.09 11.09
CA LEU A 724 8.62 25.20 12.11
C LEU A 724 8.36 23.72 11.84
N ILE A 725 7.44 23.37 10.93
CA ILE A 725 7.01 22.00 10.66
C ILE A 725 8.18 21.03 10.42
N PRO A 726 9.24 21.34 9.63
CA PRO A 726 10.39 20.45 9.48
C PRO A 726 11.06 20.12 10.82
N ALA A 727 11.33 21.13 11.66
CA ALA A 727 11.90 20.93 12.98
C ALA A 727 10.95 20.18 13.95
N VAL A 728 9.62 20.29 13.77
CA VAL A 728 8.65 19.43 14.47
C VAL A 728 8.74 17.97 14.01
N TYR A 729 9.03 17.75 12.72
CA TYR A 729 9.43 16.47 12.12
C TYR A 729 10.92 16.10 12.33
N ASP A 730 11.67 16.85 13.15
CA ASP A 730 12.99 16.45 13.70
C ASP A 730 12.94 16.17 15.22
N GLU A 731 12.04 16.84 15.95
CA GLU A 731 11.84 16.69 17.41
C GLU A 731 10.96 15.47 17.80
N ALA A 732 9.78 15.28 17.20
CA ALA A 732 8.75 14.27 17.57
C ALA A 732 8.67 13.90 19.05
N ASP A 733 8.40 14.89 19.89
CA ASP A 733 8.03 14.70 21.28
C ASP A 733 6.51 14.88 21.49
N ILE A 734 6.10 15.02 22.76
CA ILE A 734 4.69 15.18 23.11
C ILE A 734 4.13 16.54 22.65
N ASP A 735 4.96 17.57 22.49
CA ASP A 735 4.55 18.86 21.90
C ASP A 735 4.48 18.78 20.38
N SER A 736 5.31 17.96 19.73
CA SER A 736 5.21 17.73 18.29
C SER A 736 3.86 17.10 17.92
N ILE A 737 3.42 16.10 18.69
CA ILE A 737 2.09 15.51 18.60
C ILE A 737 1.00 16.58 18.71
N ARG A 738 1.09 17.45 19.73
CA ARG A 738 0.11 18.52 19.97
C ARG A 738 0.10 19.56 18.85
N ALA A 739 1.27 19.97 18.36
CA ALA A 739 1.42 20.92 17.26
C ALA A 739 0.72 20.40 16.00
N MET A 740 0.96 19.14 15.63
CA MET A 740 0.32 18.50 14.49
C MET A 740 -1.21 18.36 14.69
N ALA A 741 -1.67 17.97 15.88
CA ALA A 741 -3.09 17.88 16.20
C ALA A 741 -3.81 19.24 16.10
N MET A 742 -3.17 20.31 16.57
CA MET A 742 -3.74 21.66 16.52
C MET A 742 -3.70 22.24 15.10
N MET A 743 -2.63 22.00 14.34
CA MET A 743 -2.56 22.38 12.93
C MET A 743 -3.64 21.68 12.11
N SER A 744 -4.01 20.44 12.45
CA SER A 744 -5.17 19.77 11.87
C SER A 744 -6.48 20.55 12.10
N ILE A 745 -6.75 20.99 13.33
CA ILE A 745 -7.97 21.77 13.67
C ILE A 745 -7.98 23.11 12.91
N ALA A 746 -6.85 23.82 12.87
CA ALA A 746 -6.73 25.09 12.16
C ALA A 746 -6.91 24.93 10.64
N MET A 747 -6.32 23.89 10.03
CA MET A 747 -6.48 23.62 8.59
C MET A 747 -7.90 23.15 8.24
N GLU A 748 -8.59 22.44 9.13
CA GLU A 748 -9.99 22.06 8.91
C GLU A 748 -10.90 23.30 8.86
N ASN A 749 -10.75 24.24 9.81
CA ASN A 749 -11.56 25.46 9.83
C ASN A 749 -11.25 26.38 8.63
N LEU A 750 -10.01 26.38 8.14
CA LEU A 750 -9.63 27.03 6.88
C LEU A 750 -9.90 26.17 5.63
N CYS A 751 -10.91 25.29 5.66
CA CYS A 751 -11.40 24.53 4.51
C CYS A 751 -10.40 23.54 3.88
N SER A 752 -9.18 23.42 4.41
CA SER A 752 -8.04 22.69 3.85
C SER A 752 -7.98 21.24 4.34
N ARG A 753 -9.04 20.48 4.01
CA ARG A 753 -9.28 19.11 4.54
C ARG A 753 -8.12 18.14 4.31
N VAL A 754 -7.45 18.19 3.16
CA VAL A 754 -6.27 17.33 2.88
C VAL A 754 -5.13 17.65 3.84
N SER A 755 -4.79 18.93 4.02
CA SER A 755 -3.75 19.34 4.97
C SER A 755 -4.10 18.97 6.41
N ALA A 756 -5.38 19.11 6.79
CA ALA A 756 -5.86 18.68 8.10
C ALA A 756 -5.64 17.18 8.31
N TYR A 757 -6.05 16.35 7.34
CA TYR A 757 -5.86 14.90 7.39
C TYR A 757 -4.37 14.51 7.47
N LEU A 758 -3.49 15.19 6.73
CA LEU A 758 -2.05 14.95 6.77
C LEU A 758 -1.44 15.27 8.15
N TYR A 759 -1.78 16.42 8.75
CA TYR A 759 -1.30 16.76 10.09
C TYR A 759 -1.89 15.83 11.17
N MET A 760 -3.15 15.38 11.03
CA MET A 760 -3.73 14.37 11.93
C MET A 760 -2.98 13.04 11.85
N GLY A 761 -2.67 12.57 10.63
CA GLY A 761 -1.87 11.36 10.41
C GLY A 761 -0.51 11.42 11.10
N ALA A 762 0.23 12.51 10.88
CA ALA A 762 1.54 12.74 11.50
C ALA A 762 1.46 12.76 13.04
N SER A 763 0.48 13.46 13.61
CA SER A 763 0.22 13.49 15.05
C SER A 763 0.00 12.09 15.62
N VAL A 764 -0.83 11.29 14.95
CA VAL A 764 -1.16 9.92 15.35
C VAL A 764 0.01 8.96 15.15
N GLN A 765 0.81 9.12 14.09
CA GLN A 765 2.03 8.34 13.82
C GLN A 765 3.09 8.59 14.89
N MET A 766 3.35 9.85 15.25
CA MET A 766 4.23 10.21 16.38
C MET A 766 3.70 9.64 17.70
N ALA A 767 2.39 9.81 17.99
CA ALA A 767 1.77 9.32 19.22
C ALA A 767 1.78 7.78 19.34
N PHE A 768 1.61 7.07 18.24
CA PHE A 768 1.71 5.62 18.24
C PHE A 768 3.16 5.17 18.46
N SER A 769 4.13 5.81 17.78
CA SER A 769 5.55 5.49 17.87
C SER A 769 6.14 5.76 19.26
N LEU A 770 5.71 6.85 19.92
CA LEU A 770 6.02 7.13 21.33
C LEU A 770 5.23 6.28 22.33
N GLY A 771 4.32 5.41 21.87
CA GLY A 771 3.63 4.42 22.70
C GLY A 771 2.45 4.94 23.50
N LEU A 772 1.87 6.11 23.18
CA LEU A 772 0.71 6.68 23.91
C LEU A 772 -0.54 5.77 23.85
N HIS A 773 -0.56 4.83 22.91
CA HIS A 773 -1.58 3.79 22.76
C HIS A 773 -1.44 2.61 23.74
N ARG A 774 -0.33 2.50 24.49
CA ARG A 774 0.00 1.33 25.32
C ARG A 774 -0.46 1.51 26.76
N ASP A 775 -1.03 0.45 27.33
CA ASP A 775 -1.46 0.41 28.74
C ASP A 775 -0.29 0.07 29.71
N GLN A 776 0.93 -0.09 29.18
CA GLN A 776 2.13 -0.51 29.91
C GLN A 776 3.11 0.65 30.12
N LEU A 777 3.77 0.67 31.29
CA LEU A 777 4.78 1.66 31.64
C LEU A 777 6.14 1.32 31.00
N ALA A 778 6.89 2.35 30.62
CA ALA A 778 8.35 2.26 30.61
C ALA A 778 8.86 2.37 32.06
N GLU A 779 9.99 1.74 32.38
CA GLU A 779 10.49 1.53 33.76
C GLU A 779 10.72 2.82 34.58
N SER A 780 10.75 3.99 33.94
CA SER A 780 10.93 5.31 34.57
C SER A 780 9.67 6.17 34.64
N GLY A 781 8.50 5.68 34.20
CA GLY A 781 7.29 6.48 34.02
C GLY A 781 6.46 6.69 35.29
N ASN A 782 6.02 7.93 35.55
CA ASN A 782 5.10 8.24 36.64
C ASN A 782 3.64 8.04 36.20
N ALA A 783 2.76 7.56 37.08
CA ALA A 783 1.34 7.31 36.79
C ALA A 783 0.59 8.55 36.26
N MET A 784 0.99 9.74 36.74
CA MET A 784 0.55 11.05 36.23
C MET A 784 0.82 11.23 34.72
N GLU A 785 1.99 10.83 34.23
CA GLU A 785 2.42 10.97 32.83
C GLU A 785 1.65 9.98 31.93
N ARG A 786 1.36 8.76 32.43
CA ARG A 786 0.56 7.72 31.74
C ARG A 786 -0.87 8.18 31.42
N GLU A 787 -1.60 8.71 32.41
CA GLU A 787 -3.00 9.16 32.20
C GLU A 787 -3.06 10.48 31.39
N GLN A 788 -2.04 11.35 31.43
CA GLN A 788 -1.93 12.49 30.51
C GLN A 788 -1.73 12.03 29.07
N ASN A 789 -0.80 11.09 28.83
CA ASN A 789 -0.54 10.51 27.51
C ASN A 789 -1.78 9.80 26.94
N ARG A 790 -2.52 9.05 27.78
CA ARG A 790 -3.80 8.40 27.43
C ARG A 790 -4.86 9.41 26.97
N ARG A 791 -4.93 10.60 27.59
CA ARG A 791 -5.91 11.64 27.24
C ARG A 791 -5.58 12.38 25.95
N ILE A 792 -4.29 12.53 25.64
CA ILE A 792 -3.85 12.97 24.29
C ILE A 792 -4.29 11.91 23.27
N TRP A 793 -4.02 10.62 23.51
CA TRP A 793 -4.43 9.53 22.62
C TRP A 793 -5.95 9.47 22.38
N TRP A 794 -6.76 9.64 23.42
CA TRP A 794 -8.23 9.74 23.31
C TRP A 794 -8.69 10.99 22.53
N THR A 795 -8.01 12.12 22.68
CA THR A 795 -8.30 13.34 21.91
C THR A 795 -7.96 13.17 20.43
N LEU A 796 -6.83 12.52 20.12
CA LEU A 796 -6.47 12.16 18.74
C LEU A 796 -7.51 11.21 18.11
N PHE A 797 -7.98 10.20 18.87
CA PHE A 797 -9.07 9.33 18.41
C PHE A 797 -10.35 10.12 18.09
N GLN A 798 -10.75 11.07 18.94
CA GLN A 798 -11.92 11.92 18.68
C GLN A 798 -11.75 12.76 17.40
N LEU A 799 -10.61 13.45 17.26
CA LEU A 799 -10.29 14.27 16.09
C LEU A 799 -10.27 13.42 14.80
N ASP A 800 -9.62 12.25 14.83
CA ASP A 800 -9.62 11.29 13.72
C ASP A 800 -11.04 10.85 13.33
N GLN A 801 -11.88 10.45 14.30
CA GLN A 801 -13.25 10.05 14.01
C GLN A 801 -14.07 11.18 13.39
N ASP A 802 -13.89 12.43 13.85
CA ASP A 802 -14.71 13.53 13.37
C ASP A 802 -14.26 14.05 11.99
N ILE A 803 -12.94 14.21 11.76
CA ILE A 803 -12.37 14.55 10.44
C ILE A 803 -12.71 13.46 9.41
N SER A 804 -12.46 12.19 9.74
CA SER A 804 -12.76 11.06 8.85
C SER A 804 -14.25 10.99 8.51
N SER A 805 -15.15 11.26 9.48
CA SER A 805 -16.60 11.27 9.25
C SER A 805 -17.09 12.41 8.33
N ARG A 806 -16.30 13.47 8.14
CA ARG A 806 -16.59 14.59 7.23
C ARG A 806 -15.93 14.42 5.86
N GLY A 807 -14.79 13.72 5.80
CA GLY A 807 -13.94 13.56 4.62
C GLY A 807 -14.08 12.24 3.84
N GLY A 808 -14.91 11.30 4.29
CA GLY A 808 -15.16 10.03 3.59
C GLY A 808 -13.97 9.05 3.54
N SER A 809 -12.87 9.38 4.22
CA SER A 809 -11.65 8.57 4.30
C SER A 809 -11.73 7.63 5.50
N PRO A 810 -11.09 6.44 5.47
CA PRO A 810 -11.08 5.56 6.64
C PRO A 810 -10.29 6.19 7.80
N THR A 811 -10.73 5.86 9.01
CA THR A 811 -10.17 6.36 10.26
C THR A 811 -8.73 5.91 10.43
N VAL A 812 -7.86 6.84 10.79
CA VAL A 812 -6.45 6.60 11.10
C VAL A 812 -6.34 5.63 12.29
N VAL A 813 -7.11 5.84 13.37
CA VAL A 813 -6.98 5.07 14.61
C VAL A 813 -7.90 3.83 14.62
N ASP A 814 -7.29 2.66 14.78
CA ASP A 814 -7.99 1.40 15.06
C ASP A 814 -8.48 1.36 16.53
N GLU A 815 -9.76 1.04 16.72
CA GLU A 815 -10.41 1.04 18.03
C GLU A 815 -9.77 0.07 19.04
N ARG A 816 -9.11 -1.01 18.59
CA ARG A 816 -8.41 -1.98 19.46
C ARG A 816 -7.38 -1.26 20.33
N PHE A 817 -6.69 -0.25 19.79
CA PHE A 817 -5.72 0.57 20.50
C PHE A 817 -6.34 1.62 21.45
N THR A 818 -7.67 1.63 21.61
CA THR A 818 -8.38 2.50 22.57
C THR A 818 -8.91 1.74 23.80
N LYS A 819 -8.77 0.41 23.84
CA LYS A 819 -9.19 -0.47 24.95
C LYS A 819 -8.20 -0.44 26.11
N VAL A 820 -8.05 0.73 26.74
CA VAL A 820 -7.20 0.94 27.92
C VAL A 820 -7.95 0.56 29.19
N THR A 821 -7.50 -0.48 29.88
CA THR A 821 -8.15 -1.10 31.05
C THR A 821 -7.78 -0.35 32.34
N THR A 822 -8.72 0.38 32.94
CA THR A 822 -8.46 1.14 34.18
C THR A 822 -8.58 0.27 35.44
N PRO A 823 -7.51 0.04 36.22
CA PRO A 823 -7.62 -0.39 37.61
C PRO A 823 -7.90 0.82 38.52
N MET A 824 -8.83 0.66 39.47
CA MET A 824 -9.14 1.61 40.56
C MET A 824 -9.82 2.95 40.16
N PRO A 825 -10.92 3.36 40.85
CA PRO A 825 -11.53 4.68 40.66
C PRO A 825 -10.62 5.87 40.99
N SER A 826 -9.55 5.67 41.77
CA SER A 826 -8.57 6.72 42.07
C SER A 826 -7.84 7.25 40.81
N GLU A 827 -7.69 6.42 39.76
CA GLU A 827 -7.09 6.84 38.49
C GLU A 827 -8.04 7.71 37.63
N GLN A 828 -9.33 7.83 37.99
CA GLN A 828 -10.26 8.76 37.34
C GLN A 828 -9.92 10.22 37.66
N ILE A 829 -9.17 10.47 38.74
CA ILE A 829 -8.83 11.81 39.26
C ILE A 829 -7.55 12.33 38.57
N LEU A 830 -7.64 12.64 37.28
CA LEU A 830 -6.86 13.73 36.70
C LEU A 830 -7.80 14.83 36.21
N TYR A 831 -7.45 16.07 36.50
CA TYR A 831 -8.19 17.27 36.11
C TYR A 831 -8.02 17.51 34.60
N PRO A 832 -9.09 17.46 33.77
CA PRO A 832 -9.01 17.75 32.35
C PRO A 832 -9.00 19.27 32.07
N GLY A 833 -8.49 20.08 33.00
CA GLY A 833 -8.55 21.53 32.92
C GLY A 833 -9.88 22.14 33.40
N LEU A 834 -9.94 23.47 33.33
CA LEU A 834 -11.05 24.29 33.83
C LEU A 834 -12.31 24.29 32.94
N HIS A 835 -12.17 23.90 31.67
CA HIS A 835 -13.21 24.03 30.65
C HIS A 835 -13.80 22.69 30.18
N THR A 836 -13.12 21.57 30.46
CA THR A 836 -13.64 20.21 30.21
C THR A 836 -14.19 19.62 31.52
N PRO A 837 -15.41 19.06 31.57
CA PRO A 837 -15.87 18.34 32.77
C PRO A 837 -15.12 17.02 33.00
N LEU A 838 -14.91 16.63 34.27
CA LEU A 838 -14.08 15.47 34.66
C LEU A 838 -14.39 14.16 33.90
N SER A 839 -15.66 13.81 33.71
CA SER A 839 -16.07 12.58 33.01
C SER A 839 -16.33 12.76 31.50
N TRP A 840 -16.20 13.98 30.98
CA TRP A 840 -16.58 14.33 29.61
C TRP A 840 -15.80 13.54 28.57
N MET A 841 -14.46 13.51 28.68
CA MET A 841 -13.58 12.88 27.69
C MET A 841 -13.91 11.39 27.48
N ALA A 842 -14.03 10.63 28.57
CA ALA A 842 -14.40 9.21 28.50
C ALA A 842 -15.84 9.00 27.97
N THR A 843 -16.77 9.88 28.34
CA THR A 843 -18.15 9.83 27.84
C THR A 843 -18.21 10.12 26.33
N SER A 844 -17.50 11.15 25.86
CA SER A 844 -17.40 11.52 24.45
C SER A 844 -16.73 10.41 23.62
N VAL A 845 -15.60 9.83 24.06
CA VAL A 845 -14.99 8.64 23.39
C VAL A 845 -16.00 7.49 23.23
N SER A 846 -16.83 7.23 24.24
CA SER A 846 -17.84 6.17 24.16
C SER A 846 -18.96 6.47 23.16
N LEU A 847 -19.32 7.75 22.96
CA LEU A 847 -20.25 8.16 21.90
C LEU A 847 -19.62 8.03 20.51
N CYS A 848 -18.35 8.41 20.35
CA CYS A 848 -17.62 8.28 19.09
C CYS A 848 -17.52 6.83 18.62
N ARG A 849 -17.27 5.88 19.54
CA ARG A 849 -17.34 4.43 19.25
C ARG A 849 -18.72 4.00 18.79
N LEU A 850 -19.77 4.34 19.54
CA LEU A 850 -21.13 3.96 19.18
C LEU A 850 -21.56 4.58 17.84
N LYS A 851 -21.19 5.84 17.55
CA LYS A 851 -21.36 6.49 16.24
C LYS A 851 -20.66 5.67 15.12
N ARG A 852 -19.46 5.14 15.37
CA ARG A 852 -18.71 4.28 14.43
C ARG A 852 -19.37 2.91 14.21
N GLU A 853 -19.79 2.22 15.29
CA GLU A 853 -20.53 0.94 15.22
C GLU A 853 -21.83 1.11 14.41
N ILE A 854 -22.56 2.20 14.64
CA ILE A 854 -23.76 2.60 13.89
C ILE A 854 -23.43 2.85 12.41
N ILE A 855 -22.37 3.59 12.11
CA ILE A 855 -21.96 3.84 10.72
C ILE A 855 -21.56 2.55 10.00
N GLN A 856 -20.85 1.65 10.67
CA GLN A 856 -20.43 0.38 10.07
C GLN A 856 -21.63 -0.52 9.74
N SER A 857 -22.52 -0.73 10.71
CA SER A 857 -23.71 -1.59 10.58
C SER A 857 -24.81 -1.04 9.67
N VAL A 858 -24.87 0.28 9.45
CA VAL A 858 -25.89 0.92 8.58
C VAL A 858 -25.33 1.29 7.20
N TYR A 859 -24.06 1.64 7.08
CA TYR A 859 -23.50 2.22 5.85
C TYR A 859 -22.29 1.49 5.26
N MET A 860 -21.50 0.70 6.01
CA MET A 860 -20.29 0.04 5.48
C MET A 860 -20.48 -1.45 5.12
N GLU A 861 -21.26 -2.22 5.89
CA GLU A 861 -21.52 -3.65 5.59
C GLU A 861 -22.60 -3.85 4.50
N ARG A 862 -22.56 -3.06 3.42
CA ARG A 862 -23.55 -3.07 2.32
C ARG A 862 -23.40 -4.31 1.41
N SER A 863 -23.67 -5.49 1.95
CA SER A 863 -23.76 -6.77 1.21
C SER A 863 -25.15 -7.06 0.63
N VAL A 864 -26.19 -6.33 1.07
CA VAL A 864 -27.55 -6.32 0.51
C VAL A 864 -28.10 -4.87 0.50
N ASN A 865 -28.82 -4.41 -0.54
CA ASN A 865 -29.02 -2.95 -0.83
C ASN A 865 -30.26 -2.40 -0.14
N SER A 866 -30.27 -2.67 1.16
CA SER A 866 -31.48 -2.84 1.94
C SER A 866 -31.04 -2.82 3.39
N ILE A 867 -31.01 -1.63 3.97
CA ILE A 867 -30.81 -1.46 5.40
C ILE A 867 -32.09 -1.95 6.07
N SER A 868 -31.98 -3.02 6.87
CA SER A 868 -33.15 -3.58 7.56
C SER A 868 -33.66 -2.60 8.62
N PHE A 869 -34.99 -2.58 8.84
CA PHE A 869 -35.57 -1.73 9.87
C PHE A 869 -35.09 -2.12 11.28
N SER A 870 -34.82 -3.42 11.50
CA SER A 870 -34.33 -3.95 12.77
C SER A 870 -32.91 -3.47 13.12
N THR A 871 -32.01 -3.32 12.14
CA THR A 871 -30.68 -2.72 12.38
C THR A 871 -30.79 -1.26 12.81
N VAL A 872 -31.67 -0.48 12.17
CA VAL A 872 -31.92 0.93 12.55
C VAL A 872 -32.56 1.03 13.94
N SER A 873 -33.57 0.22 14.26
CA SER A 873 -34.21 0.25 15.58
C SER A 873 -33.25 -0.17 16.70
N ASN A 874 -32.43 -1.20 16.46
CA ASN A 874 -31.43 -1.64 17.44
C ASN A 874 -30.36 -0.57 17.68
N SER A 875 -29.90 0.10 16.62
CA SER A 875 -28.97 1.24 16.70
C SER A 875 -29.55 2.39 17.54
N LEU A 876 -30.82 2.72 17.33
CA LEU A 876 -31.53 3.75 18.10
C LEU A 876 -31.70 3.34 19.58
N LEU A 877 -31.99 2.07 19.87
CA LEU A 877 -32.08 1.56 21.25
C LEU A 877 -30.73 1.55 21.97
N LEU A 878 -29.63 1.27 21.28
CA LEU A 878 -28.27 1.41 21.83
C LEU A 878 -27.94 2.87 22.13
N LEU A 879 -28.28 3.79 21.23
CA LEU A 879 -28.08 5.24 21.41
C LEU A 879 -28.91 5.77 22.60
N GLN A 880 -30.17 5.36 22.74
CA GLN A 880 -30.98 5.65 23.94
C GLN A 880 -30.36 5.08 25.22
N LYS A 881 -29.88 3.83 25.19
CA LYS A 881 -29.27 3.17 26.36
C LYS A 881 -28.04 3.94 26.82
N TRP A 882 -27.21 4.39 25.87
CA TRP A 882 -26.06 5.27 26.13
C TRP A 882 -26.50 6.59 26.80
N TYR A 883 -27.51 7.28 26.27
CA TYR A 883 -28.02 8.53 26.86
C TYR A 883 -28.54 8.34 28.29
N ARG A 884 -29.22 7.22 28.57
CA ARG A 884 -29.68 6.86 29.92
C ARG A 884 -28.52 6.58 30.88
N GLN A 885 -27.38 6.11 30.37
CA GLN A 885 -26.15 5.82 31.12
C GLN A 885 -25.20 7.03 31.26
N MET A 886 -25.48 8.15 30.59
CA MET A 886 -24.70 9.38 30.70
C MET A 886 -24.61 9.88 32.16
N PRO A 887 -23.42 10.23 32.67
CA PRO A 887 -23.23 10.81 34.00
C PRO A 887 -24.16 12.01 34.24
N PRO A 888 -24.86 12.12 35.39
CA PRO A 888 -25.85 13.18 35.61
C PRO A 888 -25.33 14.61 35.40
N HIS A 889 -24.08 14.88 35.77
CA HIS A 889 -23.44 16.20 35.62
C HIS A 889 -23.01 16.54 34.18
N LEU A 890 -23.23 15.63 33.22
CA LEU A 890 -23.03 15.88 31.79
C LEU A 890 -24.34 16.08 31.04
N LYS A 891 -25.50 15.91 31.69
CA LYS A 891 -26.80 16.08 31.03
C LYS A 891 -27.16 17.56 30.93
N HIS A 892 -27.63 17.98 29.75
CA HIS A 892 -27.96 19.38 29.46
C HIS A 892 -29.13 19.96 30.28
N ASP A 893 -29.96 19.13 30.92
CA ASP A 893 -30.98 19.55 31.91
C ASP A 893 -30.40 19.84 33.31
N VAL A 894 -29.13 19.51 33.57
CA VAL A 894 -28.43 19.78 34.82
C VAL A 894 -27.54 21.03 34.67
N PRO A 895 -27.70 22.07 35.50
CA PRO A 895 -26.91 23.30 35.41
C PRO A 895 -25.40 23.03 35.49
N SER A 896 -24.66 23.49 34.47
CA SER A 896 -23.21 23.37 34.38
C SER A 896 -22.49 24.70 34.66
N PRO A 897 -21.27 24.68 35.24
CA PRO A 897 -20.40 25.85 35.36
C PRO A 897 -20.20 26.53 33.99
N PRO A 898 -20.07 27.88 33.91
CA PRO A 898 -19.92 28.58 32.63
C PRO A 898 -18.85 27.98 31.72
N THR A 899 -17.67 27.69 32.27
CA THR A 899 -16.53 27.10 31.55
C THR A 899 -16.81 25.72 30.98
N HIS A 900 -17.78 24.98 31.51
CA HIS A 900 -18.19 23.64 31.07
C HIS A 900 -19.35 23.65 30.06
N ARG A 901 -20.04 24.79 29.86
CA ARG A 901 -21.29 24.84 29.06
C ARG A 901 -21.08 24.39 27.62
N ARG A 902 -20.02 24.88 26.96
CA ARG A 902 -19.66 24.49 25.58
C ARG A 902 -19.46 22.97 25.46
N ALA A 903 -18.64 22.39 26.33
CA ALA A 903 -18.36 20.95 26.33
C ALA A 903 -19.64 20.11 26.48
N VAL A 904 -20.50 20.47 27.45
CA VAL A 904 -21.80 19.78 27.66
C VAL A 904 -22.70 19.93 26.44
N ALA A 905 -22.85 21.15 25.89
CA ALA A 905 -23.68 21.38 24.71
C ALA A 905 -23.21 20.59 23.48
N VAL A 906 -21.91 20.62 23.17
CA VAL A 906 -21.29 19.88 22.07
C VAL A 906 -21.54 18.37 22.18
N LEU A 907 -21.40 17.78 23.38
CA LEU A 907 -21.69 16.35 23.60
C LEU A 907 -23.14 15.98 23.25
N HIS A 908 -24.10 16.85 23.56
CA HIS A 908 -25.50 16.65 23.19
C HIS A 908 -25.76 16.90 21.69
N LEU A 909 -25.03 17.81 21.04
CA LEU A 909 -25.08 18.01 19.59
C LEU A 909 -24.55 16.79 18.81
N HIS A 910 -23.46 16.15 19.25
CA HIS A 910 -23.01 14.87 18.66
C HIS A 910 -24.08 13.76 18.79
N TYR A 911 -24.77 13.69 19.93
CA TYR A 911 -25.84 12.72 20.15
C TYR A 911 -27.03 12.94 19.20
N TRP A 912 -27.52 14.18 19.07
CA TRP A 912 -28.62 14.49 18.16
C TRP A 912 -28.20 14.39 16.68
N SER A 913 -26.97 14.77 16.31
CA SER A 913 -26.47 14.55 14.95
C SER A 913 -26.37 13.06 14.60
N THR A 914 -26.10 12.18 15.57
CA THR A 914 -26.11 10.71 15.36
C THR A 914 -27.55 10.18 15.22
N THR A 915 -28.50 10.75 15.96
CA THR A 915 -29.93 10.46 15.80
C THR A 915 -30.45 10.90 14.42
N ILE A 916 -30.05 12.09 13.95
CA ILE A 916 -30.36 12.60 12.60
C ILE A 916 -29.76 11.69 11.53
N LEU A 917 -28.51 11.25 11.67
CA LEU A 917 -27.85 10.33 10.72
C LEU A 917 -28.59 8.99 10.56
N LEU A 918 -29.24 8.49 11.62
CA LEU A 918 -30.06 7.27 11.59
C LEU A 918 -31.47 7.47 11.00
N THR A 919 -32.02 8.69 11.08
CA THR A 919 -33.44 8.96 10.81
C THR A 919 -33.70 9.80 9.56
N ARG A 920 -32.70 10.55 9.06
CA ARG A 920 -32.78 11.36 7.83
C ARG A 920 -33.25 10.59 6.58
N PRO A 921 -32.90 9.29 6.35
CA PRO A 921 -33.33 8.60 5.14
C PRO A 921 -34.85 8.40 5.08
N PHE A 922 -35.49 8.16 6.23
CA PHE A 922 -36.94 7.99 6.31
C PHE A 922 -37.68 9.30 6.02
N LEU A 923 -37.16 10.43 6.52
CA LEU A 923 -37.71 11.76 6.20
C LEU A 923 -37.53 12.11 4.71
N LEU A 924 -36.36 11.81 4.13
CA LEU A 924 -36.10 11.98 2.70
C LEU A 924 -37.06 11.13 1.83
N TYR A 925 -37.32 9.89 2.24
CA TYR A 925 -38.27 9.00 1.55
C TYR A 925 -39.72 9.50 1.64
N LEU A 926 -40.13 10.05 2.79
CA LEU A 926 -41.43 10.71 2.98
C LEU A 926 -41.62 11.99 2.14
N VAL A 927 -40.53 12.58 1.65
CA VAL A 927 -40.55 13.69 0.70
C VAL A 927 -40.67 13.14 -0.73
N ILE A 928 -39.70 12.34 -1.19
CA ILE A 928 -39.55 11.96 -2.62
C ILE A 928 -40.50 10.83 -3.06
N LYS A 929 -40.92 9.94 -2.16
CA LYS A 929 -41.60 8.67 -2.54
C LYS A 929 -42.90 8.43 -1.75
N HIS A 930 -43.51 9.49 -1.19
CA HIS A 930 -44.72 9.41 -0.35
C HIS A 930 -45.88 8.63 -0.98
N GLY A 931 -46.09 8.79 -2.30
CA GLY A 931 -47.18 8.13 -3.04
C GLY A 931 -47.01 6.61 -3.18
N THR A 932 -45.79 6.08 -3.06
CA THR A 932 -45.48 4.64 -3.24
C THR A 932 -45.48 3.85 -1.92
N LEU A 933 -45.66 4.53 -0.78
CA LEU A 933 -45.74 3.90 0.54
C LEU A 933 -47.09 3.20 0.77
N ALA A 934 -47.05 1.89 0.95
CA ALA A 934 -48.20 1.10 1.41
C ALA A 934 -48.65 1.55 2.81
N SER A 935 -49.97 1.59 3.03
CA SER A 935 -50.58 2.20 4.23
C SER A 935 -50.08 1.63 5.56
N SER A 936 -49.76 0.34 5.62
CA SER A 936 -49.19 -0.32 6.82
C SER A 936 -47.73 0.05 7.09
N LYS A 937 -46.96 0.42 6.06
CA LYS A 937 -45.55 0.82 6.17
C LYS A 937 -45.39 2.33 6.44
N ARG A 938 -46.32 3.17 5.95
CA ARG A 938 -46.31 4.64 6.08
C ARG A 938 -46.12 5.12 7.53
N ILE A 939 -46.86 4.56 8.48
CA ILE A 939 -46.83 5.00 9.90
C ILE A 939 -45.44 4.91 10.55
N TRP A 940 -44.57 3.99 10.11
CA TRP A 940 -43.21 3.84 10.65
C TRP A 940 -42.21 4.80 10.01
N PHE A 941 -42.39 5.11 8.73
CA PHE A 941 -41.67 6.20 8.10
C PHE A 941 -42.06 7.54 8.74
N GLU A 942 -43.36 7.79 8.99
CA GLU A 942 -43.86 8.97 9.72
C GLU A 942 -43.27 9.08 11.14
N ARG A 943 -43.23 7.98 11.91
CA ARG A 943 -42.57 7.92 13.23
C ARG A 943 -41.08 8.29 13.15
N MET A 944 -40.32 7.69 12.24
CA MET A 944 -38.87 7.97 12.10
C MET A 944 -38.59 9.37 11.53
N GLY A 945 -39.38 9.84 10.57
CA GLY A 945 -39.29 11.18 10.01
C GLY A 945 -39.57 12.25 11.08
N LYS A 946 -40.59 12.03 11.92
CA LYS A 946 -40.83 12.89 13.09
C LYS A 946 -39.64 12.89 14.05
N MET A 947 -39.07 11.73 14.37
CA MET A 947 -37.88 11.65 15.25
C MET A 947 -36.68 12.44 14.70
N CYS A 948 -36.49 12.47 13.37
CA CYS A 948 -35.47 13.30 12.72
C CYS A 948 -35.73 14.80 12.93
N ILE A 949 -36.99 15.23 12.80
CA ILE A 949 -37.41 16.63 13.01
C ILE A 949 -37.31 17.02 14.49
N ASP A 950 -37.73 16.15 15.41
CA ASP A 950 -37.63 16.37 16.85
C ASP A 950 -36.15 16.51 17.26
N ALA A 951 -35.24 15.70 16.71
CA ALA A 951 -33.80 15.81 16.92
C ALA A 951 -33.19 17.12 16.35
N ALA A 952 -33.65 17.58 15.19
CA ALA A 952 -33.27 18.87 14.62
C ALA A 952 -33.75 20.04 15.51
N GLN A 953 -34.97 19.97 16.07
CA GLN A 953 -35.48 20.97 17.01
C GLN A 953 -34.68 20.98 18.32
N LYS A 954 -34.31 19.82 18.88
CA LYS A 954 -33.43 19.78 20.07
C LYS A 954 -32.04 20.36 19.77
N SER A 955 -31.47 20.06 18.61
CA SER A 955 -30.19 20.64 18.17
C SER A 955 -30.28 22.16 18.06
N THR A 956 -31.37 22.68 17.49
CA THR A 956 -31.63 24.13 17.36
C THR A 956 -31.69 24.81 18.73
N ALA A 957 -32.45 24.26 19.68
CA ALA A 957 -32.57 24.82 21.02
C ALA A 957 -31.22 24.84 21.78
N ILE A 958 -30.36 23.84 21.57
CA ILE A 958 -29.01 23.81 22.13
C ILE A 958 -28.13 24.91 21.47
N LEU A 959 -28.21 25.10 20.16
CA LEU A 959 -27.46 26.14 19.44
C LEU A 959 -27.94 27.57 19.81
N GLU A 960 -29.24 27.76 19.99
CA GLU A 960 -29.83 29.01 20.52
C GLU A 960 -29.31 29.28 21.94
N GLN A 961 -29.32 28.28 22.82
CA GLN A 961 -28.80 28.40 24.18
C GLN A 961 -27.28 28.67 24.20
N MET A 962 -26.50 28.01 23.33
CA MET A 962 -25.06 28.28 23.18
C MET A 962 -24.79 29.74 22.77
N ALA A 963 -25.60 30.32 21.89
CA ALA A 963 -25.48 31.72 21.51
C ALA A 963 -25.84 32.68 22.66
N ILE A 964 -26.86 32.35 23.45
CA ILE A 964 -27.24 33.11 24.67
C ILE A 964 -26.14 33.03 25.74
N ASP A 965 -25.50 31.86 25.88
CA ASP A 965 -24.40 31.62 26.82
C ASP A 965 -23.04 32.16 26.35
N GLY A 966 -22.93 32.67 25.12
CA GLY A 966 -21.65 33.12 24.53
C GLY A 966 -20.66 31.98 24.27
N THR A 967 -21.16 30.77 24.01
CA THR A 967 -20.37 29.53 23.83
C THR A 967 -20.49 28.90 22.43
N LEU A 968 -21.21 29.54 21.52
CA LEU A 968 -21.24 29.22 20.09
C LEU A 968 -20.00 29.83 19.43
N SER A 969 -19.17 29.03 18.75
CA SER A 969 -17.84 29.47 18.30
C SER A 969 -17.56 29.10 16.85
N SER A 970 -17.05 30.08 16.10
CA SER A 970 -16.52 29.89 14.74
C SER A 970 -15.10 29.33 14.69
N LEU A 971 -14.39 29.22 15.82
CA LEU A 971 -12.98 28.81 15.85
C LEU A 971 -12.76 27.35 15.44
N THR A 972 -13.84 26.56 15.36
CA THR A 972 -13.86 25.20 14.80
C THR A 972 -15.00 25.06 13.81
N ALA A 973 -14.85 24.23 12.77
CA ALA A 973 -15.90 24.00 11.77
C ALA A 973 -17.15 23.26 12.31
N PHE A 974 -17.12 22.74 13.55
CA PHE A 974 -18.18 21.88 14.10
C PHE A 974 -19.53 22.62 14.21
N ASP A 975 -19.57 23.78 14.87
CA ASP A 975 -20.79 24.53 15.16
C ASP A 975 -21.54 24.89 13.87
N SER A 976 -20.84 25.44 12.87
CA SER A 976 -21.42 25.78 11.57
C SER A 976 -21.79 24.55 10.73
N THR A 977 -21.04 23.45 10.83
CA THR A 977 -21.44 22.16 10.20
C THR A 977 -22.72 21.62 10.81
N CYS A 978 -22.89 21.76 12.14
CA CYS A 978 -24.12 21.37 12.84
C CYS A 978 -25.30 22.22 12.37
N ILE A 979 -25.16 23.55 12.35
CA ILE A 979 -26.18 24.50 11.85
C ILE A 979 -26.62 24.13 10.43
N LEU A 980 -25.66 23.92 9.51
CA LEU A 980 -25.93 23.61 8.11
C LEU A 980 -26.70 22.28 7.95
N ARG A 981 -26.30 21.22 8.67
CA ARG A 981 -27.01 19.93 8.69
C ARG A 981 -28.45 20.08 9.20
N VAL A 982 -28.68 20.88 10.24
CA VAL A 982 -30.02 21.09 10.83
C VAL A 982 -30.93 21.89 9.88
N ILE A 983 -30.39 22.90 9.16
CA ILE A 983 -31.12 23.62 8.10
C ILE A 983 -31.70 22.65 7.07
N MET A 984 -30.91 21.69 6.57
CA MET A 984 -31.38 20.71 5.59
C MET A 984 -32.52 19.82 6.10
N ILE A 985 -32.51 19.45 7.38
CA ILE A 985 -33.62 18.67 7.97
C ILE A 985 -34.90 19.50 8.03
N PHE A 986 -34.82 20.82 8.27
CA PHE A 986 -36.01 21.68 8.20
C PHE A 986 -36.47 21.97 6.77
N ILE A 987 -35.58 21.97 5.78
CA ILE A 987 -35.99 21.99 4.36
C ILE A 987 -36.81 20.73 4.04
N LEU A 988 -36.36 19.53 4.44
CA LEU A 988 -37.14 18.30 4.28
C LEU A 988 -38.47 18.33 5.06
N ALA A 989 -38.45 18.84 6.30
CA ALA A 989 -39.66 18.97 7.12
C ALA A 989 -40.70 19.89 6.46
N TYR A 990 -40.24 21.03 5.92
CA TYR A 990 -41.08 21.96 5.17
C TYR A 990 -41.63 21.33 3.89
N ALA A 991 -40.81 20.63 3.11
CA ALA A 991 -41.24 19.91 1.90
C ALA A 991 -42.31 18.85 2.21
N HIS A 992 -42.10 18.05 3.28
CA HIS A 992 -43.00 16.97 3.66
C HIS A 992 -44.35 17.48 4.20
N THR A 993 -44.34 18.40 5.17
CA THR A 993 -45.57 18.79 5.90
C THR A 993 -46.18 20.12 5.43
N ARG A 994 -45.49 20.86 4.55
CA ARG A 994 -45.86 22.21 4.06
C ARG A 994 -46.17 23.20 5.19
N THR A 995 -45.61 22.99 6.38
CA THR A 995 -45.90 23.77 7.59
C THR A 995 -44.95 24.99 7.71
N PRO A 996 -45.45 26.24 7.68
CA PRO A 996 -44.60 27.44 7.67
C PRO A 996 -43.61 27.58 8.84
N ARG A 997 -43.91 26.95 9.99
CA ARG A 997 -43.04 26.96 11.17
C ARG A 997 -41.60 26.49 10.88
N TYR A 998 -41.39 25.58 9.94
CA TYR A 998 -40.04 25.12 9.60
C TYR A 998 -39.21 26.17 8.85
N SER A 999 -39.85 27.09 8.11
CA SER A 999 -39.17 28.24 7.50
C SER A 999 -38.56 29.17 8.55
N ALA A 1000 -39.30 29.46 9.62
CA ALA A 1000 -38.81 30.29 10.73
C ALA A 1000 -37.62 29.63 11.46
N HIS A 1001 -37.57 28.30 11.56
CA HIS A 1001 -36.41 27.60 12.10
C HIS A 1001 -35.17 27.67 11.17
N ILE A 1002 -35.36 27.66 9.85
CA ILE A 1002 -34.28 27.87 8.87
C ILE A 1002 -33.73 29.31 8.98
N GLU A 1003 -34.61 30.30 8.99
CA GLU A 1003 -34.23 31.72 9.15
C GLU A 1003 -33.48 31.96 10.46
N LYS A 1004 -33.91 31.32 11.55
CA LYS A 1004 -33.26 31.43 12.86
C LYS A 1004 -31.86 30.79 12.88
N LEU A 1005 -31.66 29.66 12.22
CA LEU A 1005 -30.35 29.02 12.07
C LEU A 1005 -29.39 29.84 11.20
N VAL A 1006 -29.90 30.50 10.16
CA VAL A 1006 -29.14 31.48 9.36
C VAL A 1006 -28.77 32.71 10.19
N GLU A 1007 -29.66 33.21 11.05
CA GLU A 1007 -29.34 34.29 12.00
C GLU A 1007 -28.23 33.88 12.97
N LEU A 1008 -28.28 32.67 13.55
CA LEU A 1008 -27.22 32.15 14.42
C LEU A 1008 -25.86 32.09 13.70
N SER A 1009 -25.80 31.55 12.47
CA SER A 1009 -24.55 31.49 11.70
C SER A 1009 -23.97 32.86 11.34
N ARG A 1010 -24.82 33.91 11.27
CA ARG A 1010 -24.41 35.30 11.05
C ARG A 1010 -24.02 36.03 12.34
N GLY A 1011 -24.46 35.54 13.51
CA GLY A 1011 -24.09 36.04 14.83
C GLY A 1011 -22.73 35.52 15.33
N MET A 1012 -22.26 34.39 14.80
CA MET A 1012 -20.89 33.89 14.99
C MET A 1012 -19.85 34.80 14.32
N GLU A 1013 -18.57 34.67 14.67
CA GLU A 1013 -17.51 35.40 13.98
C GLU A 1013 -17.31 34.89 12.54
N GLN A 1014 -17.12 35.81 11.61
CA GLN A 1014 -17.16 35.53 10.17
C GLN A 1014 -15.79 35.12 9.62
N ILE A 1015 -15.32 33.96 10.09
CA ILE A 1015 -14.01 33.36 9.73
C ILE A 1015 -14.19 31.99 9.07
N GLY A 1016 -13.16 31.52 8.35
CA GLY A 1016 -13.05 30.15 7.85
C GLY A 1016 -14.32 29.59 7.19
N PHE A 1017 -14.70 28.38 7.59
CA PHE A 1017 -15.91 27.71 7.13
C PHE A 1017 -17.21 28.42 7.57
N THR A 1018 -17.24 29.03 8.76
CA THR A 1018 -18.41 29.78 9.27
C THR A 1018 -18.81 30.92 8.34
N LYS A 1019 -17.82 31.69 7.84
CA LYS A 1019 -18.05 32.77 6.88
C LYS A 1019 -18.78 32.28 5.62
N MET A 1020 -18.26 31.20 5.02
CA MET A 1020 -18.83 30.62 3.79
C MET A 1020 -20.28 30.16 4.01
N VAL A 1021 -20.57 29.51 5.15
CA VAL A 1021 -21.93 29.09 5.50
C VAL A 1021 -22.87 30.28 5.66
N ALA A 1022 -22.44 31.37 6.30
CA ALA A 1022 -23.25 32.56 6.55
C ALA A 1022 -23.50 33.43 5.31
N GLU A 1023 -22.55 33.45 4.36
CA GLU A 1023 -22.64 34.19 3.09
C GLU A 1023 -23.44 33.41 2.04
N GLU A 1024 -23.20 32.11 1.85
CA GLU A 1024 -23.78 31.34 0.72
C GLU A 1024 -25.14 30.71 1.01
N THR A 1025 -25.36 30.16 2.21
CA THR A 1025 -26.64 29.49 2.55
C THR A 1025 -27.88 30.38 2.29
N PRO A 1026 -27.87 31.68 2.62
CA PRO A 1026 -29.00 32.58 2.33
C PRO A 1026 -29.24 32.79 0.82
N ILE A 1027 -28.19 32.82 0.01
CA ILE A 1027 -28.29 32.97 -1.45
C ILE A 1027 -28.98 31.73 -2.03
N ARG A 1028 -28.49 30.54 -1.66
CA ARG A 1028 -29.12 29.27 -2.09
C ARG A 1028 -30.58 29.20 -1.64
N LEU A 1029 -30.90 29.54 -0.39
CA LEU A 1029 -32.29 29.54 0.10
C LEU A 1029 -33.21 30.50 -0.68
N ALA A 1030 -32.67 31.59 -1.26
CA ALA A 1030 -33.41 32.48 -2.15
C ALA A 1030 -33.58 31.90 -3.57
N ASP A 1031 -32.54 31.28 -4.15
CA ASP A 1031 -32.63 30.54 -5.43
C ASP A 1031 -33.74 29.46 -5.39
N LEU A 1032 -33.90 28.86 -4.22
CA LEU A 1032 -34.86 27.79 -3.92
C LEU A 1032 -36.27 28.30 -3.56
N GLY A 1033 -36.46 29.62 -3.54
CA GLY A 1033 -37.73 30.28 -3.17
C GLY A 1033 -38.11 30.20 -1.70
N ILE A 1034 -37.29 29.57 -0.84
CA ILE A 1034 -37.60 29.29 0.57
C ILE A 1034 -37.54 30.58 1.41
N THR A 1035 -36.65 31.52 1.09
CA THR A 1035 -36.52 32.81 1.80
C THR A 1035 -36.86 34.00 0.91
N GLY A 1036 -37.74 34.89 1.39
CA GLY A 1036 -38.47 35.88 0.58
C GLY A 1036 -37.71 37.09 0.01
N GLN A 1037 -36.37 37.10 -0.07
CA GLN A 1037 -35.61 38.24 -0.58
C GLN A 1037 -35.63 38.39 -2.11
N GLY A 1038 -36.14 37.40 -2.85
CA GLY A 1038 -36.30 37.45 -4.32
C GLY A 1038 -37.46 38.33 -4.84
N GLN A 1039 -38.17 39.08 -3.99
CA GLN A 1039 -39.32 39.90 -4.41
C GLN A 1039 -38.95 41.24 -5.08
N GLN A 1040 -38.37 41.20 -6.29
CA GLN A 1040 -38.45 42.34 -7.22
C GLN A 1040 -38.79 41.92 -8.66
N SER A 1041 -39.86 42.53 -9.18
CA SER A 1041 -40.26 42.59 -10.59
C SER A 1041 -40.28 41.27 -11.40
N ASN A 1042 -41.42 40.57 -11.32
CA ASN A 1042 -42.28 40.49 -12.53
C ASN A 1042 -43.76 40.38 -12.14
N GLY A 1043 -44.61 41.10 -12.87
CA GLY A 1043 -46.00 41.34 -12.47
C GLY A 1043 -46.98 40.29 -12.97
N ASN A 1044 -47.31 39.30 -12.13
CA ASN A 1044 -48.62 38.66 -12.09
C ASN A 1044 -48.86 38.11 -10.68
N GLY A 1045 -49.99 38.48 -10.07
CA GLY A 1045 -50.26 38.22 -8.66
C GLY A 1045 -50.92 36.87 -8.42
N ASP A 1046 -50.13 35.82 -8.21
CA ASP A 1046 -50.61 34.54 -7.65
C ASP A 1046 -49.66 34.05 -6.55
N SER A 1047 -49.97 34.42 -5.30
CA SER A 1047 -49.11 34.19 -4.13
C SER A 1047 -49.38 32.83 -3.48
N GLY A 1048 -49.10 31.75 -4.21
CA GLY A 1048 -49.15 30.38 -3.69
C GLY A 1048 -47.92 30.03 -2.82
N PRO A 1049 -48.04 29.07 -1.89
CA PRO A 1049 -46.87 28.52 -1.18
C PRO A 1049 -45.97 27.73 -2.14
N VAL A 1050 -44.65 27.78 -1.92
CA VAL A 1050 -43.64 27.18 -2.81
C VAL A 1050 -43.91 25.71 -3.05
N HIS A 1051 -44.21 25.34 -4.29
CA HIS A 1051 -44.49 23.95 -4.65
C HIS A 1051 -43.18 23.19 -4.94
N LEU A 1052 -42.50 22.78 -3.86
CA LEU A 1052 -41.41 21.81 -3.92
C LEU A 1052 -41.93 20.49 -4.51
N ASP A 1053 -41.67 20.27 -5.79
CA ASP A 1053 -41.90 19.01 -6.50
C ASP A 1053 -40.64 18.12 -6.52
N ASP A 1054 -40.77 16.89 -7.00
CA ASP A 1054 -39.67 15.91 -7.00
C ASP A 1054 -38.44 16.41 -7.79
N GLN A 1055 -38.63 17.26 -8.80
CA GLN A 1055 -37.54 17.84 -9.59
C GLN A 1055 -36.87 19.00 -8.83
N MET A 1056 -37.63 19.84 -8.13
CA MET A 1056 -37.08 20.92 -7.30
C MET A 1056 -36.47 20.39 -5.99
N ILE A 1057 -36.91 19.22 -5.50
CA ILE A 1057 -36.25 18.46 -4.42
C ILE A 1057 -34.98 17.78 -4.94
N ALA A 1058 -35.01 17.18 -6.14
CA ALA A 1058 -33.81 16.69 -6.79
C ALA A 1058 -32.79 17.82 -7.09
N GLN A 1059 -33.25 19.04 -7.36
CA GLN A 1059 -32.41 20.25 -7.49
C GLN A 1059 -32.03 20.89 -6.15
N LEU A 1060 -32.77 20.67 -5.06
CA LEU A 1060 -32.30 21.04 -3.72
C LEU A 1060 -31.02 20.25 -3.39
N TRP A 1061 -31.12 18.92 -3.50
CA TRP A 1061 -29.99 18.01 -3.37
C TRP A 1061 -28.99 18.16 -4.54
N GLY A 1062 -29.45 18.68 -5.68
CA GLY A 1062 -28.72 18.85 -6.95
C GLY A 1062 -28.13 20.23 -7.23
N ASN A 1063 -28.33 21.22 -6.34
CA ASN A 1063 -27.67 22.53 -6.35
C ASN A 1063 -26.73 22.67 -5.14
N TRP A 1064 -26.91 21.79 -4.15
CA TRP A 1064 -25.87 21.33 -3.23
C TRP A 1064 -25.05 20.16 -3.87
N ASP A 1065 -25.16 19.99 -5.19
CA ASP A 1065 -24.34 19.08 -6.00
C ASP A 1065 -22.89 19.60 -6.07
N PRO A 1066 -21.86 18.75 -5.83
CA PRO A 1066 -20.47 19.08 -6.13
C PRO A 1066 -20.20 19.72 -7.52
N ASN A 1067 -21.07 19.53 -8.52
CA ASN A 1067 -20.95 20.14 -9.86
C ASN A 1067 -21.32 21.64 -9.95
N PHE A 1068 -22.11 22.19 -9.02
CA PHE A 1068 -22.51 23.62 -8.98
C PHE A 1068 -21.91 24.39 -7.79
N MET A 1069 -20.90 23.78 -7.17
CA MET A 1069 -20.06 24.34 -6.12
C MET A 1069 -18.64 24.55 -6.66
N THR A 1070 -17.87 25.46 -6.06
CA THR A 1070 -16.45 25.62 -6.43
C THR A 1070 -15.66 24.36 -6.00
N PRO A 1071 -14.50 24.04 -6.62
CA PRO A 1071 -13.76 22.81 -6.30
C PRO A 1071 -13.41 22.62 -4.81
N LEU A 1072 -13.30 23.71 -4.05
CA LEU A 1072 -13.08 23.67 -2.59
C LEU A 1072 -14.33 23.17 -1.83
N GLN A 1073 -15.52 23.53 -2.31
CA GLN A 1073 -16.83 23.13 -1.77
C GLN A 1073 -17.28 21.75 -2.29
N THR A 1074 -16.90 21.39 -3.52
CA THR A 1074 -16.98 20.01 -4.06
C THR A 1074 -16.28 19.02 -3.12
N GLN A 1075 -15.15 19.40 -2.52
CA GLN A 1075 -14.44 18.62 -1.48
C GLN A 1075 -15.13 18.57 -0.11
N GLN A 1076 -16.23 19.31 0.08
CA GLN A 1076 -16.88 19.51 1.38
C GLN A 1076 -18.27 18.88 1.51
N SER A 1077 -18.98 18.65 0.39
CA SER A 1077 -20.34 18.09 0.37
C SER A 1077 -20.46 16.58 0.62
N LEU A 1078 -19.35 15.89 0.93
CA LEU A 1078 -19.30 14.44 1.18
C LEU A 1078 -20.10 13.98 2.41
N ASP A 1079 -20.51 14.89 3.30
CA ASP A 1079 -21.43 14.65 4.41
C ASP A 1079 -22.90 14.46 3.96
N LEU A 1080 -23.21 14.96 2.76
CA LEU A 1080 -24.56 15.26 2.28
C LEU A 1080 -24.93 14.45 1.03
N THR A 1081 -23.95 14.07 0.22
CA THR A 1081 -24.09 13.20 -0.95
C THR A 1081 -24.12 11.72 -0.54
N PHE A 1082 -25.26 11.27 0.01
CA PHE A 1082 -25.48 9.87 0.38
C PHE A 1082 -26.52 9.17 -0.49
N ASP A 1083 -26.20 7.92 -0.84
CA ASP A 1083 -26.95 7.05 -1.77
C ASP A 1083 -28.20 6.42 -1.13
N ASP A 1084 -28.92 7.20 -0.31
CA ASP A 1084 -30.00 6.75 0.58
C ASP A 1084 -31.29 6.43 -0.19
N SER A 1085 -31.45 6.96 -1.42
CA SER A 1085 -32.67 6.78 -2.22
C SER A 1085 -32.85 5.36 -2.78
N GLY A 1086 -31.77 4.58 -2.84
CA GLY A 1086 -31.73 3.17 -3.28
C GLY A 1086 -31.58 2.15 -2.16
N ALA A 1087 -31.06 2.53 -0.99
CA ALA A 1087 -30.76 1.61 0.13
C ALA A 1087 -31.98 1.14 0.95
N TYR A 1088 -33.19 1.56 0.58
CA TYR A 1088 -34.45 1.27 1.27
C TYR A 1088 -35.55 0.87 0.26
N ASP A 1089 -35.43 -0.30 -0.38
CA ASP A 1089 -36.54 -0.86 -1.18
C ASP A 1089 -37.68 -1.33 -0.28
N ILE A 1090 -38.81 -0.62 -0.35
CA ILE A 1090 -40.04 -0.89 0.38
C ILE A 1090 -40.68 -2.25 0.01
N ASN A 1091 -40.36 -2.80 -1.16
CA ASN A 1091 -40.90 -4.09 -1.62
C ASN A 1091 -40.10 -5.28 -1.08
N SER A 1092 -38.89 -5.06 -0.58
CA SER A 1092 -38.02 -6.11 -0.06
C SER A 1092 -38.57 -6.72 1.25
N GLU A 1093 -38.40 -8.04 1.39
CA GLU A 1093 -38.68 -8.78 2.63
C GLU A 1093 -37.74 -8.35 3.78
N LEU A 1094 -36.63 -7.66 3.50
CA LEU A 1094 -35.74 -7.07 4.52
C LEU A 1094 -36.34 -5.84 5.22
N LEU A 1095 -37.44 -5.31 4.68
CA LEU A 1095 -38.36 -4.37 5.38
C LEU A 1095 -39.69 -5.06 5.72
N ALA A 1096 -39.66 -6.36 6.05
CA ALA A 1096 -40.78 -7.04 6.70
C ALA A 1096 -40.84 -6.63 8.18
N PHE A 1097 -42.01 -6.17 8.62
CA PHE A 1097 -42.26 -5.70 9.97
C PHE A 1097 -42.59 -6.86 10.93
N THR A 1098 -41.67 -7.82 11.05
CA THR A 1098 -41.81 -8.98 11.94
C THR A 1098 -41.55 -8.59 13.39
N ASN A 1099 -42.61 -8.55 14.21
CA ASN A 1099 -42.56 -8.21 15.64
C ASN A 1099 -41.86 -6.87 15.94
N LEU A 1100 -42.44 -5.79 15.41
CA LEU A 1100 -42.22 -4.46 15.96
C LEU A 1100 -42.60 -4.42 17.44
N ASP A 1101 -41.67 -4.01 18.29
CA ASP A 1101 -41.97 -3.64 19.66
C ASP A 1101 -42.46 -2.18 19.70
N ASP A 1102 -43.71 -1.96 20.12
CA ASP A 1102 -44.26 -0.60 20.33
C ASP A 1102 -43.56 0.14 21.49
N SER A 1103 -42.62 -0.48 22.22
CA SER A 1103 -41.73 0.19 23.17
C SER A 1103 -40.74 1.18 22.52
N ILE A 1104 -40.57 1.16 21.18
CA ILE A 1104 -39.72 2.11 20.44
C ILE A 1104 -40.44 3.48 20.33
N ILE A 1105 -40.63 4.11 21.49
CA ILE A 1105 -40.98 5.52 21.63
C ILE A 1105 -39.72 6.22 22.14
N ILE A 1106 -39.01 6.92 21.25
CA ILE A 1106 -38.10 7.96 21.68
C ILE A 1106 -38.96 9.16 22.06
N ASP A 1107 -39.39 9.22 23.33
CA ASP A 1107 -40.07 10.40 23.86
C ASP A 1107 -39.02 11.50 24.16
N PRO A 1108 -38.92 12.56 23.35
CA PRO A 1108 -37.91 13.61 23.53
C PRO A 1108 -38.36 14.67 24.55
N SER A 1109 -39.58 14.55 25.10
CA SER A 1109 -40.07 15.41 26.19
C SER A 1109 -39.47 15.00 27.54
N HIS A 1110 -39.31 13.69 27.77
CA HIS A 1110 -38.61 13.14 28.94
C HIS A 1110 -37.08 13.32 28.90
N ALA A 1111 -36.50 13.67 27.75
CA ALA A 1111 -35.06 13.92 27.63
C ALA A 1111 -34.62 15.31 28.10
N TYR A 1112 -35.50 16.32 27.99
CA TYR A 1112 -35.33 17.68 28.54
C TYR A 1112 -36.71 18.24 28.95
N SER A 1113 -37.09 18.04 30.21
CA SER A 1113 -38.32 18.57 30.78
C SER A 1113 -38.14 20.01 31.25
N HIS A 1114 -38.59 20.97 30.45
CA HIS A 1114 -38.67 22.41 30.76
C HIS A 1114 -37.37 23.12 31.19
N TYR A 1115 -36.78 23.85 30.24
CA TYR A 1115 -36.68 25.30 30.46
C TYR A 1115 -37.86 25.96 29.74
N GLY A 1116 -38.74 26.61 30.51
CA GLY A 1116 -39.88 27.37 29.99
C GLY A 1116 -39.49 28.84 29.76
N MET A 1117 -40.32 29.54 28.99
CA MET A 1117 -40.19 30.98 28.77
C MET A 1117 -40.20 31.76 30.10
N HIS A 1118 -39.24 32.68 30.26
CA HIS A 1118 -39.37 33.86 31.11
C HIS A 1118 -38.57 35.03 30.51
#